data_AF-A0A2W5H0K3-F1
#
_entry.id   AF-A0A2W5H0K3-F1
#
_cell.length_a   1.000
_cell.length_b   1.000
_cell.length_c   1.000
_cell.angle_alpha   90.00
_cell.angle_beta   90.00
_cell.angle_gamma   90.00
#
_symmetry.space_group_name_H-M   'P 1'
#
loop_
_entity.id
_entity.type
_entity.pdbx_description
1 polymer ?
#
loop_
_entity_poly.entity_id
_entity_poly.type
_entity_poly.pdbx_seq_one_letter_code
_entity_poly.pdbx_strand_id
1 'polypeptide(L)'
;MRSCFFTFVCLLLFSTVSAQKKIIIDSSLHGEWFNMDNGNFQYAFYDKNAIYRETVWYYDDVSKQGKKIEIKLHNRNGEAILLKIKEDRKRTIIESSNKEKGKYSRRLKDCKVQHNLPAYTAPVIGNDTVYFSGYVYNRRPQDSTINVSSYNFINRMLGMYKDEFSTKIDLDGYFSLKLPVIRPGIIEINVANTPDYIYVEPGKKLFVIYEHGFPIYGGEGGLLARENFPFNWNYKYLLDPINYPNKLKGLTPEKFKDFFLTEQKEEQAYLDSINVSGSISPRTYQMQRLNIQYFTAASLCDYYSIMEQLGFSSGNPRQLRTSYLDFLKHVEVNDVSPVAPNYGRLVRTINQGIASLDTLPNIKSVPPTMDSLAFYLHSLKKISEVVDTSDIDFIDLIVRITPDERKRLLEAQKERCEEFIGKYGYLMEFQKIFPQDKKGIEYISHIDNGLFWDVALNTQIISQYAIKKVKLPQEFFFGKTSLFSNDFVAKYLYDYYKKEMSNNTIVNKPIVQNEPSFYRDWNYISPVGIVSRDTITKNGLTLIWINKFDGFNSATKNKMTEVFFKVYPEEMRLYNINAPKKVIFVIDPEYIGVAASSNNLTRYNPQWFLGNPTDFDVVTHEVMHIVQAYTKNQYQPSWVTEGIADYVRYTLGIYNKEANWYWPEYQSGQSYLSSYRITARFFYWLEIKKNKGIIQTLDAAMRNGTYNENFWKNNLGKTVGELWTEYSQNSKLD
;
A
#
# COMPACT_ATOMS: atom_id res chain seq x y z
N MET A 1 71.91 27.54 -8.78
CA MET A 1 70.55 27.63 -8.18
C MET A 1 69.51 27.47 -9.28
N ARG A 2 68.25 27.21 -8.91
CA ARG A 2 67.01 27.07 -9.70
C ARG A 2 66.99 27.64 -11.14
N SER A 3 66.52 26.83 -12.10
CA SER A 3 65.23 27.00 -12.83
C SER A 3 65.21 26.04 -14.04
N CYS A 4 64.39 24.99 -14.08
CA CYS A 4 62.93 25.00 -14.32
C CYS A 4 62.54 25.36 -15.77
N PHE A 5 62.58 24.36 -16.65
CA PHE A 5 61.72 24.25 -17.83
C PHE A 5 61.17 22.81 -17.87
N PHE A 6 59.85 22.67 -18.05
CA PHE A 6 59.15 21.38 -18.05
C PHE A 6 58.58 21.14 -19.45
N THR A 7 59.05 20.09 -20.12
CA THR A 7 58.49 19.64 -21.41
C THR A 7 57.98 18.22 -21.25
N PHE A 8 56.75 17.97 -21.70
CA PHE A 8 56.09 16.66 -21.59
C PHE A 8 56.87 15.56 -22.33
N VAL A 9 57.05 14.42 -21.66
CA VAL A 9 57.35 13.13 -22.29
C VAL A 9 56.25 12.16 -21.88
N CYS A 10 55.38 11.80 -22.82
CA CYS A 10 54.26 10.90 -22.57
C CYS A 10 54.75 9.45 -22.46
N LEU A 11 55.02 8.99 -21.24
CA LEU A 11 55.22 7.57 -20.95
C LEU A 11 53.87 6.84 -20.97
N LEU A 12 53.53 6.28 -22.14
CA LEU A 12 52.42 5.35 -22.33
C LEU A 12 52.70 4.03 -21.62
N LEU A 13 52.44 3.99 -20.31
CA LEU A 13 52.30 2.73 -19.59
C LEU A 13 51.03 2.03 -20.09
N PHE A 14 51.21 1.06 -20.98
CA PHE A 14 50.15 0.11 -21.35
C PHE A 14 49.72 -0.67 -20.11
N SER A 15 48.64 -0.23 -19.47
CA SER A 15 47.85 -1.09 -18.60
C SER A 15 47.24 -2.19 -19.49
N THR A 16 47.88 -3.37 -19.49
CA THR A 16 47.35 -4.56 -20.15
C THR A 16 46.03 -4.92 -19.47
N VAL A 17 44.91 -4.49 -20.05
CA VAL A 17 43.57 -4.96 -19.70
C VAL A 17 43.55 -6.44 -20.00
N SER A 18 43.85 -7.26 -19.00
CA SER A 18 43.69 -8.70 -19.08
C SER A 18 42.23 -8.97 -19.41
N ALA A 19 41.99 -9.66 -20.53
CA ALA A 19 40.64 -9.96 -20.99
C ALA A 19 39.97 -10.85 -19.93
N GLN A 20 39.15 -10.24 -19.08
CA GLN A 20 38.49 -10.90 -17.95
C GLN A 20 37.71 -12.10 -18.52
N LYS A 21 38.19 -13.31 -18.23
CA LYS A 21 37.60 -14.58 -18.68
C LYS A 21 36.12 -14.55 -18.33
N LYS A 22 35.23 -14.44 -19.33
CA LYS A 22 33.79 -14.39 -19.08
C LYS A 22 33.37 -15.68 -18.38
N ILE A 23 33.14 -15.60 -17.07
CA ILE A 23 32.60 -16.69 -16.29
C ILE A 23 31.14 -16.88 -16.72
N ILE A 24 30.74 -18.14 -16.88
CA ILE A 24 29.39 -18.55 -17.25
C ILE A 24 28.95 -19.59 -16.24
N ILE A 25 27.82 -19.34 -15.60
CA ILE A 25 27.20 -20.28 -14.66
C ILE A 25 26.37 -21.30 -15.45
N ASP A 26 26.31 -22.53 -14.95
CA ASP A 26 25.46 -23.55 -15.56
C ASP A 26 23.97 -23.20 -15.35
N SER A 27 23.16 -23.28 -16.40
CA SER A 27 21.72 -23.01 -16.32
C SER A 27 20.98 -24.04 -15.44
N SER A 28 21.60 -25.17 -15.13
CA SER A 28 21.14 -26.09 -14.08
C SER A 28 21.19 -25.48 -12.68
N LEU A 29 22.11 -24.54 -12.43
CA LEU A 29 22.31 -23.86 -11.14
C LEU A 29 21.55 -22.53 -11.01
N HIS A 30 21.17 -21.87 -12.11
CA HIS A 30 20.56 -20.54 -12.06
C HIS A 30 19.31 -20.47 -11.16
N GLY A 31 19.15 -19.37 -10.42
CA GLY A 31 18.03 -19.13 -9.49
C GLY A 31 18.33 -19.52 -8.04
N GLU A 32 17.28 -19.59 -7.22
CA GLU A 32 17.34 -19.65 -5.76
C GLU A 32 17.28 -21.09 -5.24
N TRP A 33 17.98 -21.34 -4.14
CA TRP A 33 18.17 -22.66 -3.57
C TRP A 33 17.79 -22.69 -2.09
N PHE A 34 16.80 -23.52 -1.79
CA PHE A 34 16.29 -23.76 -0.45
C PHE A 34 16.89 -25.02 0.15
N ASN A 35 17.27 -24.97 1.42
CA ASN A 35 17.73 -26.13 2.17
C ASN A 35 16.58 -27.13 2.35
N MET A 36 16.77 -28.37 1.90
CA MET A 36 15.70 -29.39 1.88
C MET A 36 15.28 -29.88 3.28
N ASP A 37 16.10 -29.68 4.30
CA ASP A 37 15.84 -30.20 5.65
C ASP A 37 15.14 -29.18 6.58
N ASN A 38 15.07 -27.88 6.20
CA ASN A 38 14.32 -26.85 6.94
C ASN A 38 13.53 -25.83 6.09
N GLY A 39 13.75 -25.78 4.77
CA GLY A 39 13.09 -24.84 3.85
C GLY A 39 13.68 -23.43 3.81
N ASN A 40 14.81 -23.15 4.45
CA ASN A 40 15.42 -21.81 4.44
C ASN A 40 16.06 -21.52 3.08
N PHE A 41 15.92 -20.29 2.59
CA PHE A 41 16.77 -19.76 1.51
C PHE A 41 18.24 -19.79 1.96
N GLN A 42 19.16 -20.21 1.09
CA GLN A 42 20.59 -20.29 1.44
C GLN A 42 21.53 -19.78 0.35
N TYR A 43 21.20 -20.02 -0.92
CA TYR A 43 21.97 -19.55 -2.07
C TYR A 43 21.05 -19.02 -3.18
N ALA A 44 21.54 -18.08 -3.98
CA ALA A 44 21.08 -17.87 -5.35
C ALA A 44 22.28 -17.81 -6.30
N PHE A 45 22.11 -18.24 -7.54
CA PHE A 45 23.15 -18.12 -8.58
C PHE A 45 22.57 -17.38 -9.79
N TYR A 46 23.16 -16.24 -10.14
CA TYR A 46 22.82 -15.44 -11.31
C TYR A 46 24.04 -15.26 -12.21
N ASP A 47 23.85 -14.74 -13.43
CA ASP A 47 24.91 -14.51 -14.41
C ASP A 47 26.07 -13.61 -13.93
N LYS A 48 25.79 -12.66 -13.03
CA LYS A 48 26.75 -11.63 -12.58
C LYS A 48 27.35 -11.89 -11.21
N ASN A 49 26.60 -12.57 -10.34
CA ASN A 49 26.91 -12.76 -8.93
C ASN A 49 26.14 -13.96 -8.37
N ALA A 50 26.57 -14.42 -7.19
CA ALA A 50 25.84 -15.33 -6.34
C ALA A 50 25.37 -14.58 -5.08
N ILE A 51 24.30 -15.09 -4.46
CA ILE A 51 23.93 -14.74 -3.09
C ILE A 51 24.26 -15.93 -2.21
N TYR A 52 24.86 -15.69 -1.05
CA TYR A 52 25.07 -16.69 -0.01
C TYR A 52 25.10 -16.00 1.36
N ARG A 53 24.33 -16.51 2.33
CA ARG A 53 24.17 -15.93 3.68
C ARG A 53 23.87 -14.42 3.63
N GLU A 54 22.74 -14.09 2.99
CA GLU A 54 22.22 -12.72 2.89
C GLU A 54 23.18 -11.68 2.25
N THR A 55 24.26 -12.15 1.62
CA THR A 55 25.39 -11.36 1.12
C THR A 55 25.61 -11.63 -0.36
N VAL A 56 26.03 -10.61 -1.13
CA VAL A 56 26.38 -10.74 -2.55
C VAL A 56 27.85 -11.12 -2.71
N TRP A 57 28.11 -12.09 -3.59
CA TRP A 57 29.42 -12.63 -3.91
C TRP A 57 29.65 -12.62 -5.43
N TYR A 58 30.87 -12.36 -5.87
CA TYR A 58 31.27 -12.36 -7.28
C TYR A 58 32.13 -13.59 -7.59
N TYR A 59 32.09 -14.06 -8.83
CA TYR A 59 32.81 -15.26 -9.25
C TYR A 59 34.27 -14.97 -9.59
N ASP A 60 35.19 -15.73 -8.98
CA ASP A 60 36.61 -15.76 -9.38
C ASP A 60 36.88 -16.84 -10.43
N ASP A 61 36.22 -18.00 -10.27
CA ASP A 61 36.38 -19.16 -11.14
C ASP A 61 35.20 -20.11 -11.01
N VAL A 62 34.82 -20.74 -12.12
CA VAL A 62 33.81 -21.80 -12.18
C VAL A 62 34.39 -22.94 -13.01
N SER A 63 34.41 -24.14 -12.44
CA SER A 63 34.88 -25.35 -13.12
C SER A 63 33.87 -26.49 -12.97
N LYS A 64 33.65 -27.27 -14.04
CA LYS A 64 32.74 -28.43 -14.05
C LYS A 64 33.49 -29.68 -14.51
N GLN A 65 33.36 -30.75 -13.73
CA GLN A 65 33.90 -32.08 -14.02
C GLN A 65 32.77 -33.11 -13.88
N GLY A 66 32.09 -33.38 -15.00
CA GLY A 66 30.89 -34.23 -15.02
C GLY A 66 29.78 -33.64 -14.15
N LYS A 67 29.44 -34.32 -13.05
CA LYS A 67 28.41 -33.89 -12.08
C LYS A 67 28.95 -33.09 -10.89
N LYS A 68 30.27 -32.81 -10.84
CA LYS A 68 30.89 -31.94 -9.84
C LYS A 68 31.06 -30.55 -10.45
N ILE A 69 30.73 -29.50 -9.71
CA ILE A 69 31.02 -28.11 -10.04
C ILE A 69 31.76 -27.52 -8.85
N GLU A 70 32.87 -26.82 -9.07
CA GLU A 70 33.54 -26.02 -8.04
C GLU A 70 33.49 -24.54 -8.44
N ILE A 71 32.95 -23.71 -7.55
CA ILE A 71 32.79 -22.27 -7.71
C ILE A 71 33.65 -21.57 -6.66
N LYS A 72 34.56 -20.70 -7.09
CA LYS A 72 35.30 -19.77 -6.22
C LYS A 72 34.58 -18.43 -6.22
N LEU A 73 34.35 -17.90 -5.04
CA LEU A 73 33.62 -16.66 -4.79
C LEU A 73 34.43 -15.74 -3.87
N HIS A 74 34.35 -14.43 -4.12
CA HIS A 74 34.73 -13.40 -3.15
C HIS A 74 33.57 -12.43 -2.91
N ASN A 75 33.58 -11.69 -1.79
CA ASN A 75 32.65 -10.59 -1.54
C ASN A 75 33.39 -9.25 -1.38
N ARG A 76 32.65 -8.15 -1.24
CA ARG A 76 33.22 -6.80 -1.11
C ARG A 76 34.09 -6.59 0.13
N ASN A 77 33.97 -7.45 1.15
CA ASN A 77 34.78 -7.38 2.37
C ASN A 77 36.15 -8.06 2.22
N GLY A 78 36.43 -8.64 1.04
CA GLY A 78 37.65 -9.42 0.77
C GLY A 78 37.60 -10.85 1.31
N GLU A 79 36.46 -11.30 1.82
CA GLU A 79 36.26 -12.71 2.19
C GLU A 79 36.17 -13.55 0.92
N ALA A 80 36.76 -14.76 0.94
CA ALA A 80 36.71 -15.70 -0.17
C ALA A 80 36.19 -17.08 0.29
N ILE A 81 35.39 -17.74 -0.55
CA ILE A 81 34.79 -19.04 -0.24
C ILE A 81 34.78 -19.96 -1.47
N LEU A 82 35.01 -21.25 -1.25
CA LEU A 82 34.91 -22.29 -2.27
C LEU A 82 33.63 -23.10 -2.04
N LEU A 83 32.74 -23.14 -3.04
CA LEU A 83 31.55 -23.99 -3.05
C LEU A 83 31.79 -25.22 -3.94
N LYS A 84 31.66 -26.41 -3.36
CA LYS A 84 31.71 -27.70 -4.05
C LYS A 84 30.29 -28.23 -4.19
N ILE A 85 29.83 -28.29 -5.43
CA ILE A 85 28.46 -28.63 -5.79
C ILE A 85 28.44 -30.00 -6.48
N LYS A 86 27.48 -30.85 -6.12
CA LYS A 86 27.27 -32.17 -6.75
C LYS A 86 25.80 -32.34 -7.14
N GLU A 87 25.57 -32.51 -8.43
CA GLU A 87 24.23 -32.68 -9.01
C GLU A 87 23.76 -34.16 -8.95
N ASP A 88 22.51 -34.38 -8.55
CA ASP A 88 21.85 -35.68 -8.55
C ASP A 88 20.39 -35.54 -9.03
N ARG A 89 19.78 -36.62 -9.55
CA ARG A 89 18.50 -36.60 -10.30
C ARG A 89 17.27 -36.07 -9.52
N LYS A 90 17.40 -35.80 -8.22
CA LYS A 90 16.33 -35.28 -7.34
C LYS A 90 16.81 -34.24 -6.30
N ARG A 91 18.09 -33.82 -6.32
CA ARG A 91 18.71 -32.99 -5.26
C ARG A 91 20.07 -32.45 -5.70
N THR A 92 20.43 -31.27 -5.21
CA THR A 92 21.81 -30.75 -5.31
C THR A 92 22.45 -30.79 -3.93
N ILE A 93 23.68 -31.30 -3.83
CA ILE A 93 24.49 -31.19 -2.61
C ILE A 93 25.43 -30.01 -2.79
N ILE A 94 25.47 -29.09 -1.83
CA ILE A 94 26.42 -27.98 -1.78
C ILE A 94 27.21 -28.10 -0.48
N GLU A 95 28.52 -27.95 -0.58
CA GLU A 95 29.51 -28.00 0.50
C GLU A 95 30.46 -26.80 0.40
N SER A 96 30.54 -25.97 1.42
CA SER A 96 31.43 -24.78 1.43
C SER A 96 32.77 -25.07 2.13
N SER A 97 33.80 -24.28 1.83
CA SER A 97 35.08 -24.31 2.56
C SER A 97 34.93 -24.04 4.07
N ASN A 98 33.83 -23.43 4.48
CA ASN A 98 33.48 -23.18 5.89
C ASN A 98 32.86 -24.42 6.56
N LYS A 99 32.91 -25.59 5.91
CA LYS A 99 32.38 -26.90 6.34
C LYS A 99 30.85 -27.00 6.41
N GLU A 100 30.13 -26.00 5.91
CA GLU A 100 28.67 -26.07 5.77
C GLU A 100 28.32 -27.01 4.63
N LYS A 101 27.43 -27.98 4.88
CA LYS A 101 27.09 -29.02 3.91
C LYS A 101 25.61 -29.36 4.00
N GLY A 102 24.90 -29.27 2.88
CA GLY A 102 23.45 -29.48 2.86
C GLY A 102 22.94 -30.09 1.56
N LYS A 103 21.63 -30.36 1.55
CA LYS A 103 20.86 -30.78 0.37
C LYS A 103 19.96 -29.60 -0.02
N TYR A 104 19.90 -29.27 -1.29
CA TYR A 104 19.21 -28.08 -1.78
C TYR A 104 18.32 -28.39 -3.00
N SER A 105 17.21 -27.66 -3.11
CA SER A 105 16.32 -27.67 -4.28
C SER A 105 15.90 -26.24 -4.65
N ARG A 106 15.66 -26.00 -5.95
CA ARG A 106 15.02 -24.77 -6.47
C ARG A 106 13.51 -24.72 -6.25
N ARG A 107 12.91 -25.75 -5.64
CA ARG A 107 11.46 -25.83 -5.41
C ARG A 107 11.20 -26.05 -3.93
N LEU A 108 10.60 -25.05 -3.27
CA LEU A 108 10.32 -25.11 -1.83
C LEU A 108 9.45 -26.32 -1.44
N LYS A 109 8.55 -26.77 -2.34
CA LYS A 109 7.73 -27.98 -2.15
C LYS A 109 8.50 -29.31 -2.07
N ASP A 110 9.79 -29.32 -2.43
CA ASP A 110 10.66 -30.49 -2.24
C ASP A 110 11.35 -30.47 -0.84
N CYS A 111 11.13 -29.41 -0.05
CA CYS A 111 11.81 -29.14 1.21
C CYS A 111 10.88 -29.38 2.40
N LYS A 112 11.43 -29.85 3.52
CA LYS A 112 10.73 -29.94 4.80
C LYS A 112 10.74 -28.58 5.50
N VAL A 113 9.80 -27.71 5.13
CA VAL A 113 9.67 -26.40 5.79
C VAL A 113 9.34 -26.59 7.28
N GLN A 114 10.15 -26.01 8.17
CA GLN A 114 9.95 -26.13 9.61
C GLN A 114 9.14 -24.96 10.15
N HIS A 115 7.82 -25.14 10.23
CA HIS A 115 6.86 -24.16 10.75
C HIS A 115 6.86 -24.09 12.29
N ASN A 116 8.01 -23.75 12.90
CA ASN A 116 8.27 -23.98 14.32
C ASN A 116 8.56 -22.72 15.16
N LEU A 117 8.31 -21.51 14.66
CA LEU A 117 8.48 -20.28 15.44
C LEU A 117 7.54 -20.30 16.68
N PRO A 118 8.07 -20.20 17.91
CA PRO A 118 7.25 -20.22 19.10
C PRO A 118 6.42 -18.94 19.21
N ALA A 119 5.20 -19.08 19.75
CA ALA A 119 4.30 -17.98 20.07
C ALA A 119 4.99 -16.90 20.91
N TYR A 120 4.56 -15.65 20.73
CA TYR A 120 5.05 -14.51 21.50
C TYR A 120 4.66 -14.61 22.98
N THR A 121 5.61 -14.27 23.83
CA THR A 121 5.44 -14.04 25.26
C THR A 121 5.61 -12.55 25.55
N ALA A 122 4.94 -12.05 26.58
CA ALA A 122 5.09 -10.67 27.03
C ALA A 122 6.46 -10.40 27.68
N PRO A 123 7.00 -9.17 27.60
CA PRO A 123 6.52 -8.03 26.80
C PRO A 123 6.97 -8.13 25.33
N VAL A 124 6.14 -7.67 24.39
CA VAL A 124 6.46 -7.66 22.95
C VAL A 124 6.90 -6.29 22.41
N ILE A 125 6.98 -5.29 23.29
CA ILE A 125 7.48 -3.94 23.00
C ILE A 125 8.89 -3.81 23.58
N GLY A 126 9.81 -3.22 22.79
CA GLY A 126 11.17 -2.91 23.18
C GLY A 126 11.75 -1.76 22.36
N ASN A 127 13.07 -1.56 22.43
CA ASN A 127 13.79 -0.62 21.58
C ASN A 127 14.93 -1.36 20.88
N ASP A 128 14.70 -1.80 19.65
CA ASP A 128 15.66 -2.56 18.84
C ASP A 128 15.37 -2.31 17.33
N THR A 129 16.13 -2.97 16.47
CA THR A 129 16.20 -2.69 15.04
C THR A 129 15.97 -3.95 14.20
N VAL A 130 15.29 -3.79 13.07
CA VAL A 130 15.31 -4.77 11.98
C VAL A 130 16.49 -4.44 11.07
N TYR A 131 17.34 -5.43 10.83
CA TYR A 131 18.38 -5.37 9.82
C TYR A 131 17.79 -5.84 8.50
N PHE A 132 17.32 -4.90 7.68
CA PHE A 132 16.66 -5.16 6.41
C PHE A 132 17.65 -4.97 5.26
N SER A 133 17.99 -6.06 4.58
CA SER A 133 18.82 -6.04 3.37
C SER A 133 18.17 -6.83 2.24
N GLY A 134 18.74 -6.77 1.05
CA GLY A 134 18.19 -7.49 -0.07
C GLY A 134 18.92 -7.28 -1.38
N TYR A 135 18.32 -7.82 -2.43
CA TYR A 135 18.87 -7.84 -3.76
C TYR A 135 17.78 -7.64 -4.82
N VAL A 136 17.96 -6.65 -5.69
CA VAL A 136 17.08 -6.37 -6.82
C VAL A 136 17.69 -7.00 -8.07
N TYR A 137 17.17 -8.16 -8.47
CA TYR A 137 17.63 -8.86 -9.65
C TYR A 137 17.30 -8.07 -10.93
N ASN A 138 18.26 -7.96 -11.83
CA ASN A 138 18.20 -7.11 -13.04
C ASN A 138 17.75 -5.66 -12.79
N ARG A 139 18.13 -5.09 -11.63
CA ARG A 139 18.02 -3.68 -11.27
C ARG A 139 18.24 -2.75 -12.48
N ARG A 140 17.23 -1.94 -12.83
CA ARG A 140 17.32 -0.95 -13.92
C ARG A 140 17.95 0.34 -13.38
N PRO A 141 18.54 1.22 -14.22
CA PRO A 141 19.18 2.46 -13.75
C PRO A 141 18.28 3.35 -12.88
N GLN A 142 16.98 3.43 -13.22
CA GLN A 142 15.96 4.17 -12.47
C GLN A 142 15.62 3.59 -11.09
N ASP A 143 15.85 2.29 -10.88
CA ASP A 143 15.59 1.61 -9.59
C ASP A 143 16.78 1.87 -8.65
N SER A 144 16.97 3.15 -8.27
CA SER A 144 18.17 3.64 -7.57
C SER A 144 18.02 3.74 -6.05
N THR A 145 16.80 3.70 -5.53
CA THR A 145 16.48 3.68 -4.12
C THR A 145 15.41 2.67 -3.80
N ILE A 146 15.37 2.26 -2.53
CA ILE A 146 14.26 1.54 -1.91
C ILE A 146 13.70 2.43 -0.79
N ASN A 147 12.38 2.58 -0.77
CA ASN A 147 11.68 3.37 0.25
C ASN A 147 10.89 2.40 1.16
N VAL A 148 10.94 2.62 2.47
CA VAL A 148 10.30 1.76 3.47
C VAL A 148 9.47 2.61 4.42
N SER A 149 8.17 2.34 4.50
CA SER A 149 7.28 2.94 5.47
C SER A 149 7.11 2.03 6.68
N SER A 150 7.34 2.55 7.89
CA SER A 150 6.98 1.85 9.12
C SER A 150 5.63 2.32 9.66
N TYR A 151 4.73 1.37 9.92
CA TYR A 151 3.47 1.61 10.63
C TYR A 151 3.62 1.34 12.13
N ASN A 152 4.54 2.05 12.76
CA ASN A 152 4.79 1.96 14.20
C ASN A 152 3.50 2.19 15.02
N PHE A 153 3.34 1.44 16.10
CA PHE A 153 2.09 1.43 16.90
C PHE A 153 1.80 2.80 17.53
N ILE A 154 2.85 3.50 17.98
CA ILE A 154 2.78 4.86 18.49
C ILE A 154 2.21 5.79 17.41
N ASN A 155 2.75 5.78 16.20
CA ASN A 155 2.27 6.61 15.09
C ASN A 155 0.79 6.34 14.77
N ARG A 156 0.36 5.07 14.72
CA ARG A 156 -1.05 4.71 14.49
C ARG A 156 -1.98 5.14 15.63
N MET A 157 -1.52 5.17 16.89
CA MET A 157 -2.29 5.76 18.01
C MET A 157 -2.38 7.28 17.91
N LEU A 158 -1.31 7.95 17.48
CA LEU A 158 -1.20 9.42 17.39
C LEU A 158 -1.82 10.01 16.11
N GLY A 159 -2.28 9.18 15.16
CA GLY A 159 -2.81 9.64 13.87
C GLY A 159 -1.73 10.03 12.84
N MET A 160 -0.46 9.70 13.10
CA MET A 160 0.65 9.91 12.16
C MET A 160 0.67 8.79 11.11
N TYR A 161 0.82 9.17 9.84
CA TYR A 161 0.57 8.26 8.71
C TYR A 161 1.59 7.11 8.57
N LYS A 162 2.90 7.40 8.64
CA LYS A 162 4.02 6.44 8.67
C LYS A 162 5.34 7.13 8.99
N ASP A 163 6.33 6.38 9.49
CA ASP A 163 7.74 6.79 9.38
C ASP A 163 8.25 6.41 7.99
N GLU A 164 9.02 7.27 7.31
CA GLU A 164 9.62 6.94 6.01
C GLU A 164 11.15 6.86 6.11
N PHE A 165 11.70 5.73 5.67
CA PHE A 165 13.13 5.49 5.54
C PHE A 165 13.46 5.23 4.07
N SER A 166 14.67 5.57 3.63
CA SER A 166 15.17 5.17 2.32
C SER A 166 16.65 4.82 2.36
N THR A 167 17.07 3.95 1.45
CA THR A 167 18.48 3.66 1.19
C THR A 167 18.70 3.52 -0.32
N LYS A 168 19.96 3.61 -0.75
CA LYS A 168 20.33 3.40 -2.15
C LYS A 168 20.39 1.91 -2.47
N ILE A 169 20.09 1.58 -3.73
CA ILE A 169 20.36 0.27 -4.29
C ILE A 169 21.69 0.39 -5.07
N ASP A 170 22.64 -0.45 -4.73
CA ASP A 170 23.98 -0.47 -5.33
C ASP A 170 23.94 -0.86 -6.81
N LEU A 171 25.06 -0.61 -7.52
CA LEU A 171 25.20 -0.89 -8.95
C LEU A 171 25.01 -2.37 -9.33
N ASP A 172 25.24 -3.29 -8.39
CA ASP A 172 25.01 -4.73 -8.59
C ASP A 172 23.59 -5.20 -8.23
N GLY A 173 22.80 -4.39 -7.53
CA GLY A 173 21.45 -4.72 -7.04
C GLY A 173 21.33 -4.86 -5.52
N TYR A 174 22.41 -4.85 -4.74
CA TYR A 174 22.34 -4.97 -3.27
C TYR A 174 21.76 -3.71 -2.60
N PHE A 175 21.09 -3.88 -1.45
CA PHE A 175 20.77 -2.77 -0.54
C PHE A 175 20.80 -3.22 0.93
N SER A 176 20.96 -2.27 1.85
CA SER A 176 20.89 -2.52 3.30
C SER A 176 20.41 -1.27 4.05
N LEU A 177 19.60 -1.49 5.08
CA LEU A 177 18.95 -0.47 5.91
C LEU A 177 18.72 -1.01 7.33
N LYS A 178 18.98 -0.19 8.35
CA LYS A 178 18.51 -0.47 9.72
C LYS A 178 17.19 0.26 9.93
N LEU A 179 16.15 -0.46 10.33
CA LEU A 179 14.83 0.09 10.62
C LEU A 179 14.60 0.06 12.15
N PRO A 180 14.28 1.18 12.81
CA PRO A 180 13.86 1.17 14.21
C PRO A 180 12.47 0.54 14.31
N VAL A 181 12.38 -0.61 15.00
CA VAL A 181 11.19 -1.45 15.07
C VAL A 181 10.94 -1.80 16.52
N ILE A 182 10.06 -1.04 17.17
CA ILE A 182 9.81 -1.10 18.62
C ILE A 182 8.95 -2.31 19.06
N ARG A 183 8.42 -3.08 18.11
CA ARG A 183 7.59 -4.28 18.32
C ARG A 183 7.42 -5.05 17.00
N PRO A 184 7.07 -6.35 17.03
CA PRO A 184 6.68 -7.08 15.83
C PRO A 184 5.53 -6.39 15.07
N GLY A 185 5.65 -6.23 13.74
CA GLY A 185 4.69 -5.44 12.95
C GLY A 185 4.95 -5.44 11.44
N ILE A 186 4.10 -4.75 10.67
CA ILE A 186 4.22 -4.64 9.20
C ILE A 186 4.97 -3.36 8.80
N ILE A 187 5.91 -3.51 7.88
CA ILE A 187 6.49 -2.44 7.06
C ILE A 187 5.94 -2.54 5.62
N GLU A 188 5.67 -1.40 5.00
CA GLU A 188 5.45 -1.26 3.54
C GLU A 188 6.80 -0.96 2.90
N ILE A 189 7.12 -1.62 1.80
CA ILE A 189 8.36 -1.44 1.05
C ILE A 189 8.01 -1.15 -0.40
N ASN A 190 8.46 -0.01 -0.93
CA ASN A 190 8.27 0.37 -2.33
C ASN A 190 9.58 0.18 -3.09
N VAL A 191 9.61 -0.84 -3.97
CA VAL A 191 10.70 -1.12 -4.91
C VAL A 191 10.18 -0.93 -6.33
N ALA A 192 10.85 -0.10 -7.14
CA ALA A 192 10.53 0.03 -8.56
C ALA A 192 9.05 0.37 -8.86
N ASN A 193 8.38 1.09 -7.95
CA ASN A 193 6.93 1.41 -7.92
C ASN A 193 5.97 0.23 -7.66
N THR A 194 6.47 -0.89 -7.12
CA THR A 194 5.67 -1.99 -6.58
C THR A 194 5.73 -1.97 -5.05
N PRO A 195 4.58 -1.85 -4.34
CA PRO A 195 4.53 -2.02 -2.89
C PRO A 195 4.50 -3.50 -2.50
N ASP A 196 5.35 -3.88 -1.54
CA ASP A 196 5.31 -5.14 -0.80
C ASP A 196 5.04 -4.84 0.68
N TYR A 197 4.38 -5.76 1.38
CA TYR A 197 4.04 -5.62 2.80
C TYR A 197 4.63 -6.79 3.57
N ILE A 198 5.69 -6.54 4.34
CA ILE A 198 6.41 -7.59 5.06
C ILE A 198 6.20 -7.42 6.57
N TYR A 199 5.93 -8.54 7.24
CA TYR A 199 5.92 -8.61 8.69
C TYR A 199 7.33 -8.87 9.24
N VAL A 200 7.78 -8.05 10.19
CA VAL A 200 9.13 -8.02 10.74
C VAL A 200 9.16 -8.02 12.27
N GLU A 201 10.29 -8.42 12.86
CA GLU A 201 10.49 -8.55 14.31
C GLU A 201 11.72 -7.75 14.80
N PRO A 202 11.65 -7.09 15.97
CA PRO A 202 12.79 -6.41 16.58
C PRO A 202 14.00 -7.36 16.73
N GLY A 203 15.20 -6.85 16.48
CA GLY A 203 16.46 -7.60 16.59
C GLY A 203 16.71 -8.62 15.47
N LYS A 204 15.83 -8.72 14.46
CA LYS A 204 15.95 -9.72 13.39
C LYS A 204 16.58 -9.18 12.11
N LYS A 205 17.34 -10.07 11.46
CA LYS A 205 17.79 -9.93 10.08
C LYS A 205 16.71 -10.43 9.14
N LEU A 206 16.30 -9.61 8.19
CA LEU A 206 15.46 -9.99 7.06
C LEU A 206 16.22 -9.68 5.78
N PHE A 207 16.34 -10.69 4.92
CA PHE A 207 16.83 -10.52 3.55
C PHE A 207 15.70 -10.77 2.56
N VAL A 208 15.67 -10.03 1.45
CA VAL A 208 14.67 -10.23 0.38
C VAL A 208 15.31 -10.15 -1.01
N ILE A 209 14.89 -11.04 -1.92
CA ILE A 209 15.18 -10.95 -3.34
C ILE A 209 13.93 -10.46 -4.07
N TYR A 210 14.10 -9.41 -4.88
CA TYR A 210 13.07 -8.92 -5.80
C TYR A 210 13.45 -9.30 -7.24
N GLU A 211 12.65 -10.20 -7.83
CA GLU A 211 12.66 -10.62 -9.24
C GLU A 211 11.22 -10.47 -9.81
N HIS A 212 11.03 -10.65 -11.12
CA HIS A 212 9.73 -10.85 -11.78
C HIS A 212 9.00 -12.12 -11.28
N GLY A 213 8.47 -12.08 -10.06
CA GLY A 213 7.75 -13.20 -9.45
C GLY A 213 7.29 -12.90 -8.03
N PHE A 214 7.32 -13.93 -7.17
CA PHE A 214 7.10 -13.77 -5.73
C PHE A 214 8.44 -13.42 -5.03
N PRO A 215 8.45 -12.50 -4.05
CA PRO A 215 9.66 -12.16 -3.30
C PRO A 215 10.18 -13.38 -2.51
N ILE A 216 11.50 -13.57 -2.50
CA ILE A 216 12.14 -14.67 -1.77
C ILE A 216 12.80 -14.14 -0.51
N TYR A 217 12.34 -14.61 0.65
CA TYR A 217 12.80 -14.15 1.95
C TYR A 217 13.87 -15.06 2.59
N GLY A 218 14.89 -14.44 3.20
CA GLY A 218 16.01 -15.05 3.92
C GLY A 218 16.30 -14.34 5.26
N GLY A 219 17.40 -14.72 5.93
CA GLY A 219 17.67 -14.30 7.30
C GLY A 219 16.68 -14.89 8.33
N GLU A 220 16.83 -14.48 9.59
CA GLU A 220 16.01 -14.97 10.72
C GLU A 220 14.52 -14.64 10.57
N GLY A 221 14.19 -13.47 10.03
CA GLY A 221 12.81 -13.06 9.77
C GLY A 221 12.17 -13.74 8.54
N GLY A 222 12.96 -14.42 7.70
CA GLY A 222 12.51 -14.90 6.39
C GLY A 222 11.40 -15.97 6.46
N LEU A 223 11.37 -16.79 7.51
CA LEU A 223 10.28 -17.74 7.73
C LEU A 223 8.96 -17.01 8.07
N LEU A 224 9.00 -16.02 8.96
CA LEU A 224 7.81 -15.27 9.39
C LEU A 224 7.24 -14.41 8.26
N ALA A 225 8.10 -13.76 7.47
CA ALA A 225 7.71 -13.03 6.26
C ALA A 225 6.96 -13.95 5.27
N ARG A 226 7.54 -15.14 5.00
CA ARG A 226 6.96 -16.13 4.09
C ARG A 226 5.63 -16.72 4.59
N GLU A 227 5.51 -16.98 5.89
CA GLU A 227 4.26 -17.49 6.48
C GLU A 227 3.12 -16.45 6.46
N ASN A 228 3.45 -15.15 6.48
CA ASN A 228 2.45 -14.08 6.43
C ASN A 228 2.05 -13.66 5.01
N PHE A 229 2.91 -13.92 4.01
CA PHE A 229 2.63 -13.57 2.61
C PHE A 229 1.24 -14.01 2.09
N PRO A 230 0.73 -15.24 2.34
CA PRO A 230 -0.58 -15.66 1.84
C PRO A 230 -1.76 -14.83 2.38
N PHE A 231 -1.62 -14.24 3.57
CA PHE A 231 -2.66 -13.44 4.19
C PHE A 231 -2.70 -12.02 3.64
N ASN A 232 -1.54 -11.44 3.29
CA ASN A 232 -1.42 -10.07 2.79
C ASN A 232 -2.01 -9.87 1.37
N TRP A 233 -2.18 -10.95 0.60
CA TRP A 233 -2.72 -10.92 -0.77
C TRP A 233 -4.10 -11.57 -0.93
N ASN A 234 -4.72 -12.04 0.15
CA ASN A 234 -6.05 -12.64 0.12
C ASN A 234 -7.12 -11.57 0.40
N TYR A 235 -7.78 -11.08 -0.64
CA TYR A 235 -8.83 -10.04 -0.55
C TYR A 235 -10.08 -10.44 0.26
N LYS A 236 -10.22 -11.71 0.67
CA LYS A 236 -11.28 -12.22 1.56
C LYS A 236 -10.85 -12.34 3.03
N TYR A 237 -9.60 -12.01 3.34
CA TYR A 237 -9.02 -12.16 4.67
C TYR A 237 -8.82 -10.78 5.30
N LEU A 238 -9.39 -10.55 6.48
CA LEU A 238 -9.59 -9.23 7.08
C LEU A 238 -10.49 -8.38 6.17
N LEU A 239 -11.73 -8.81 5.99
CA LEU A 239 -12.71 -8.26 5.04
C LEU A 239 -12.81 -6.73 5.15
N ASP A 240 -12.13 -6.03 4.24
CA ASP A 240 -12.16 -4.58 4.17
C ASP A 240 -13.58 -4.10 3.76
N PRO A 241 -14.31 -3.39 4.65
CA PRO A 241 -15.66 -2.93 4.35
C PRO A 241 -15.75 -2.10 3.06
N ILE A 242 -14.67 -1.40 2.68
CA ILE A 242 -14.59 -0.55 1.47
C ILE A 242 -14.72 -1.38 0.19
N ASN A 243 -14.35 -2.66 0.22
CA ASN A 243 -14.51 -3.60 -0.89
C ASN A 243 -15.88 -4.29 -0.90
N TYR A 244 -16.67 -4.15 0.18
CA TYR A 244 -17.99 -4.76 0.32
C TYR A 244 -19.12 -3.79 0.72
N PRO A 245 -19.22 -2.56 0.16
CA PRO A 245 -20.26 -1.57 0.52
C PRO A 245 -21.67 -2.16 0.55
N ASN A 246 -21.94 -3.09 -0.36
CA ASN A 246 -23.28 -3.59 -0.62
C ASN A 246 -23.65 -4.85 0.17
N LYS A 247 -22.71 -5.42 0.94
CA LYS A 247 -23.01 -6.30 2.08
C LYS A 247 -23.48 -5.45 3.27
N LEU A 248 -23.03 -4.18 3.34
CA LEU A 248 -23.15 -3.29 4.51
C LEU A 248 -24.24 -2.22 4.38
N LYS A 249 -24.64 -1.86 3.16
CA LYS A 249 -25.60 -0.78 2.87
C LYS A 249 -26.95 -1.02 3.55
N GLY A 250 -27.32 -0.12 4.46
CA GLY A 250 -28.59 -0.19 5.20
C GLY A 250 -28.63 -1.23 6.32
N LEU A 251 -27.50 -1.85 6.69
CA LEU A 251 -27.42 -2.56 7.97
C LEU A 251 -27.58 -1.56 9.13
N THR A 252 -28.34 -1.95 10.15
CA THR A 252 -28.30 -1.27 11.46
C THR A 252 -26.99 -1.65 12.19
N PRO A 253 -26.59 -0.95 13.27
CA PRO A 253 -25.40 -1.33 14.04
C PRO A 253 -25.41 -2.83 14.41
N GLU A 254 -26.48 -3.32 15.02
CA GLU A 254 -26.56 -4.73 15.43
C GLU A 254 -26.45 -5.71 14.23
N LYS A 255 -27.05 -5.41 13.08
CA LYS A 255 -26.91 -6.27 11.87
C LYS A 255 -25.51 -6.20 11.27
N PHE A 256 -24.85 -5.05 11.32
CA PHE A 256 -23.45 -4.89 10.92
C PHE A 256 -22.52 -5.68 11.87
N LYS A 257 -22.89 -5.76 13.15
CA LYS A 257 -22.22 -6.58 14.16
C LYS A 257 -22.44 -8.07 13.96
N ASP A 258 -23.66 -8.52 13.70
CA ASP A 258 -23.94 -9.91 13.30
C ASP A 258 -23.15 -10.30 12.04
N PHE A 259 -23.07 -9.40 11.06
CA PHE A 259 -22.29 -9.57 9.85
C PHE A 259 -20.79 -9.74 10.14
N PHE A 260 -20.15 -8.77 10.80
CA PHE A 260 -18.71 -8.82 11.06
C PHE A 260 -18.32 -9.94 12.04
N LEU A 261 -19.19 -10.31 13.00
CA LEU A 261 -19.01 -11.48 13.87
C LEU A 261 -19.28 -12.83 13.16
N THR A 262 -19.79 -12.81 11.93
CA THR A 262 -19.93 -13.99 11.07
C THR A 262 -18.69 -14.14 10.19
N GLU A 263 -18.28 -13.09 9.47
CA GLU A 263 -17.04 -13.10 8.68
C GLU A 263 -15.81 -13.40 9.57
N GLN A 264 -15.76 -12.89 10.82
CA GLN A 264 -14.73 -13.24 11.80
C GLN A 264 -14.60 -14.77 12.04
N LYS A 265 -15.72 -15.50 12.02
CA LYS A 265 -15.72 -16.97 12.21
C LYS A 265 -15.27 -17.70 10.95
N GLU A 266 -15.59 -17.18 9.77
CA GLU A 266 -15.12 -17.72 8.49
C GLU A 266 -13.60 -17.49 8.33
N GLU A 267 -13.11 -16.31 8.69
CA GLU A 267 -11.67 -15.97 8.74
C GLU A 267 -10.92 -16.83 9.76
N GLN A 268 -11.49 -17.03 10.95
CA GLN A 268 -10.90 -17.91 11.97
C GLN A 268 -10.87 -19.36 11.50
N ALA A 269 -11.96 -19.89 10.93
CA ALA A 269 -12.00 -21.26 10.40
C ALA A 269 -11.01 -21.47 9.24
N TYR A 270 -10.78 -20.45 8.41
CA TYR A 270 -9.74 -20.45 7.39
C TYR A 270 -8.34 -20.49 8.01
N LEU A 271 -8.04 -19.63 8.98
CA LEU A 271 -6.78 -19.64 9.71
C LEU A 271 -6.52 -20.98 10.43
N ASP A 272 -7.55 -21.54 11.08
CA ASP A 272 -7.50 -22.84 11.75
C ASP A 272 -7.17 -23.96 10.76
N SER A 273 -7.73 -23.91 9.54
CA SER A 273 -7.45 -24.91 8.49
C SER A 273 -5.97 -24.93 8.05
N ILE A 274 -5.32 -23.75 7.99
CA ILE A 274 -3.90 -23.60 7.64
C ILE A 274 -2.99 -24.03 8.82
N ASN A 275 -3.44 -23.76 10.05
CA ASN A 275 -2.77 -24.23 11.26
C ASN A 275 -2.82 -25.78 11.36
N VAL A 276 -3.99 -26.38 11.07
CA VAL A 276 -4.18 -27.84 11.05
C VAL A 276 -3.41 -28.50 9.89
N SER A 277 -3.21 -27.83 8.76
CA SER A 277 -2.31 -28.33 7.70
C SER A 277 -0.82 -28.16 8.02
N GLY A 278 -0.47 -27.68 9.22
CA GLY A 278 0.93 -27.50 9.67
C GLY A 278 1.73 -26.54 8.81
N SER A 279 1.07 -25.61 8.13
CA SER A 279 1.64 -24.76 7.07
C SER A 279 2.00 -23.33 7.57
N ILE A 280 1.77 -23.07 8.86
CA ILE A 280 2.18 -21.85 9.58
C ILE A 280 2.64 -22.24 10.99
N SER A 281 3.47 -21.39 11.59
CA SER A 281 3.97 -21.57 12.94
C SER A 281 2.97 -21.12 14.02
N PRO A 282 3.13 -21.59 15.28
CA PRO A 282 2.40 -21.07 16.43
C PRO A 282 2.46 -19.55 16.58
N ARG A 283 3.59 -18.91 16.19
CA ARG A 283 3.75 -17.45 16.13
C ARG A 283 2.80 -16.80 15.14
N THR A 284 2.83 -17.24 13.88
CA THR A 284 1.94 -16.71 12.84
C THR A 284 0.48 -16.95 13.19
N TYR A 285 0.14 -18.14 13.69
CA TYR A 285 -1.22 -18.47 14.12
C TYR A 285 -1.73 -17.56 15.26
N GLN A 286 -0.95 -17.39 16.34
CA GLN A 286 -1.31 -16.48 17.44
C GLN A 286 -1.47 -15.04 16.94
N MET A 287 -0.51 -14.55 16.16
CA MET A 287 -0.50 -13.18 15.65
C MET A 287 -1.69 -12.91 14.71
N GLN A 288 -2.00 -13.84 13.80
CA GLN A 288 -3.14 -13.72 12.90
C GLN A 288 -4.48 -13.83 13.62
N ARG A 289 -4.62 -14.72 14.62
CA ARG A 289 -5.83 -14.82 15.47
C ARG A 289 -6.16 -13.50 16.15
N LEU A 290 -5.15 -12.86 16.75
CA LEU A 290 -5.30 -11.53 17.37
C LEU A 290 -5.58 -10.45 16.31
N ASN A 291 -4.96 -10.54 15.13
CA ASN A 291 -5.17 -9.59 14.03
C ASN A 291 -6.61 -9.63 13.50
N ILE A 292 -7.20 -10.82 13.32
CA ILE A 292 -8.63 -11.01 13.01
C ILE A 292 -9.47 -10.35 14.10
N GLN A 293 -9.26 -10.71 15.37
CA GLN A 293 -10.04 -10.19 16.50
C GLN A 293 -10.02 -8.66 16.60
N TYR A 294 -8.85 -8.02 16.43
CA TYR A 294 -8.75 -6.56 16.45
C TYR A 294 -9.25 -5.90 15.17
N PHE A 295 -9.15 -6.54 14.02
CA PHE A 295 -9.72 -6.02 12.78
C PHE A 295 -11.26 -5.99 12.86
N THR A 296 -11.88 -7.07 13.31
CA THR A 296 -13.31 -7.13 13.59
C THR A 296 -13.69 -6.08 14.63
N ALA A 297 -13.08 -6.09 15.81
CA ALA A 297 -13.41 -5.15 16.89
C ALA A 297 -13.24 -3.68 16.48
N ALA A 298 -12.16 -3.35 15.75
CA ALA A 298 -11.96 -1.99 15.23
C ALA A 298 -13.05 -1.61 14.22
N SER A 299 -13.41 -2.52 13.31
CA SER A 299 -14.45 -2.25 12.30
C SER A 299 -15.85 -2.13 12.91
N LEU A 300 -16.14 -2.87 13.99
CA LEU A 300 -17.36 -2.69 14.78
C LEU A 300 -17.40 -1.32 15.47
N CYS A 301 -16.28 -0.87 16.05
CA CYS A 301 -16.21 0.46 16.66
C CYS A 301 -16.20 1.61 15.61
N ASP A 302 -15.56 1.40 14.46
CA ASP A 302 -15.52 2.33 13.32
C ASP A 302 -16.88 2.41 12.57
N TYR A 303 -17.92 1.64 12.95
CA TYR A 303 -19.19 1.44 12.22
C TYR A 303 -19.70 2.70 11.50
N TYR A 304 -19.90 3.80 12.24
CA TYR A 304 -20.47 5.01 11.66
C TYR A 304 -19.55 5.66 10.61
N SER A 305 -18.24 5.70 10.86
CA SER A 305 -17.24 6.21 9.91
C SER A 305 -17.05 5.28 8.71
N ILE A 306 -17.23 3.97 8.87
CA ILE A 306 -17.28 3.02 7.75
C ILE A 306 -18.52 3.29 6.89
N MET A 307 -19.70 3.42 7.49
CA MET A 307 -20.94 3.69 6.75
C MET A 307 -20.88 5.06 6.05
N GLU A 308 -20.23 6.04 6.66
CA GLU A 308 -19.94 7.38 6.10
C GLU A 308 -18.95 7.32 4.92
N GLN A 309 -17.81 6.62 5.06
CA GLN A 309 -16.85 6.39 3.97
C GLN A 309 -17.45 5.61 2.79
N LEU A 310 -18.49 4.81 3.05
CA LEU A 310 -19.26 4.10 2.03
C LEU A 310 -20.41 4.94 1.45
N GLY A 311 -20.62 6.18 1.92
CA GLY A 311 -21.60 7.12 1.40
C GLY A 311 -23.04 6.84 1.84
N PHE A 312 -23.22 6.12 2.94
CA PHE A 312 -24.52 5.85 3.54
C PHE A 312 -24.78 6.86 4.66
N SER A 313 -26.06 7.18 4.91
CA SER A 313 -26.44 8.13 5.96
C SER A 313 -26.01 7.62 7.35
N SER A 314 -24.87 8.09 7.82
CA SER A 314 -24.32 7.82 9.15
C SER A 314 -25.06 8.63 10.21
N GLY A 315 -25.22 8.02 11.39
CA GLY A 315 -25.40 8.77 12.63
C GLY A 315 -24.04 9.24 13.15
N ASN A 316 -24.05 10.06 14.20
CA ASN A 316 -22.80 10.51 14.81
C ASN A 316 -22.12 9.32 15.53
N PRO A 317 -20.80 9.08 15.37
CA PRO A 317 -20.08 8.01 16.07
C PRO A 317 -20.35 7.91 17.59
N ARG A 318 -20.62 9.04 18.23
CA ARG A 318 -20.96 9.15 19.67
C ARG A 318 -22.34 8.60 20.04
N GLN A 319 -23.12 8.09 19.08
CA GLN A 319 -24.48 7.55 19.27
C GLN A 319 -24.53 6.01 19.42
N LEU A 320 -23.40 5.30 19.36
CA LEU A 320 -23.36 3.87 19.65
C LEU A 320 -23.77 3.60 21.10
N ARG A 321 -24.88 2.84 21.26
CA ARG A 321 -25.41 2.45 22.57
C ARG A 321 -24.42 1.56 23.31
N THR A 322 -24.36 1.67 24.63
CA THR A 322 -23.50 0.82 25.48
C THR A 322 -23.68 -0.68 25.20
N SER A 323 -24.93 -1.13 24.96
CA SER A 323 -25.26 -2.53 24.62
C SER A 323 -24.72 -3.01 23.27
N TYR A 324 -24.51 -2.11 22.30
CA TYR A 324 -23.90 -2.46 21.02
C TYR A 324 -22.47 -2.96 21.24
N LEU A 325 -21.74 -2.27 22.11
CA LEU A 325 -20.31 -2.41 22.39
C LEU A 325 -19.94 -3.65 23.22
N ASP A 326 -20.92 -4.46 23.65
CA ASP A 326 -20.71 -5.62 24.50
C ASP A 326 -19.75 -6.68 23.94
N PHE A 327 -19.50 -6.70 22.63
CA PHE A 327 -18.47 -7.55 22.01
C PHE A 327 -17.05 -7.25 22.54
N LEU A 328 -16.77 -6.01 22.95
CA LEU A 328 -15.47 -5.63 23.50
C LEU A 328 -15.14 -6.36 24.82
N LYS A 329 -16.15 -6.87 25.55
CA LYS A 329 -15.96 -7.74 26.73
C LYS A 329 -15.27 -9.08 26.39
N HIS A 330 -15.19 -9.43 25.10
CA HIS A 330 -14.62 -10.67 24.58
C HIS A 330 -13.39 -10.45 23.68
N VAL A 331 -12.83 -9.23 23.68
CA VAL A 331 -11.58 -8.91 22.97
C VAL A 331 -10.39 -9.12 23.91
N GLU A 332 -9.40 -9.91 23.48
CA GLU A 332 -8.21 -10.22 24.28
C GLU A 332 -7.26 -9.00 24.27
N VAL A 333 -7.09 -8.31 25.40
CA VAL A 333 -6.13 -7.18 25.51
C VAL A 333 -5.10 -7.47 26.60
N ASN A 334 -3.84 -7.57 26.20
CA ASN A 334 -2.69 -7.89 27.05
C ASN A 334 -1.37 -7.41 26.40
N ASP A 335 -0.24 -7.65 27.06
CA ASP A 335 1.09 -7.23 26.63
C ASP A 335 1.64 -7.96 25.37
N VAL A 336 0.88 -8.89 24.79
CA VAL A 336 1.14 -9.53 23.49
C VAL A 336 0.28 -8.93 22.37
N SER A 337 -0.87 -8.32 22.68
CA SER A 337 -1.74 -7.62 21.72
C SER A 337 -1.01 -6.72 20.70
N PRO A 338 0.06 -5.98 21.04
CA PRO A 338 0.77 -5.14 20.08
C PRO A 338 1.39 -5.85 18.88
N VAL A 339 1.56 -7.19 18.87
CA VAL A 339 2.08 -7.90 17.67
C VAL A 339 1.10 -7.84 16.49
N ALA A 340 -0.20 -7.74 16.76
CA ALA A 340 -1.23 -7.75 15.73
C ALA A 340 -1.32 -6.39 14.99
N PRO A 341 -1.21 -6.36 13.64
CA PRO A 341 -1.27 -5.13 12.85
C PRO A 341 -2.48 -4.22 13.11
N ASN A 342 -3.65 -4.79 13.41
CA ASN A 342 -4.87 -4.03 13.70
C ASN A 342 -5.04 -3.58 15.16
N TYR A 343 -4.16 -3.96 16.10
CA TYR A 343 -4.26 -3.51 17.49
C TYR A 343 -4.22 -1.97 17.60
N GLY A 344 -3.28 -1.33 16.90
CA GLY A 344 -3.20 0.14 16.85
C GLY A 344 -4.43 0.81 16.22
N ARG A 345 -5.12 0.13 15.29
CA ARG A 345 -6.39 0.64 14.73
C ARG A 345 -7.48 0.59 15.78
N LEU A 346 -7.64 -0.53 16.50
CA LEU A 346 -8.61 -0.70 17.58
C LEU A 346 -8.42 0.36 18.68
N VAL A 347 -7.20 0.52 19.20
CA VAL A 347 -6.91 1.51 20.25
C VAL A 347 -7.21 2.94 19.79
N ARG A 348 -6.79 3.30 18.57
CA ARG A 348 -7.12 4.61 17.97
C ARG A 348 -8.64 4.82 17.87
N THR A 349 -9.38 3.86 17.34
CA THR A 349 -10.84 3.96 17.15
C THR A 349 -11.58 4.09 18.48
N ILE A 350 -11.20 3.32 19.50
CA ILE A 350 -11.75 3.44 20.87
C ILE A 350 -11.53 4.87 21.41
N ASN A 351 -10.31 5.39 21.28
CA ASN A 351 -9.94 6.71 21.78
C ASN A 351 -10.59 7.87 21.00
N GLN A 352 -10.95 7.68 19.73
CA GLN A 352 -11.40 8.78 18.85
C GLN A 352 -12.88 9.17 18.98
N GLY A 353 -13.71 8.50 19.82
CA GLY A 353 -15.00 9.09 20.18
C GLY A 353 -16.13 8.23 20.75
N ILE A 354 -15.88 7.09 21.40
CA ILE A 354 -16.97 6.30 22.00
C ILE A 354 -17.38 6.91 23.37
N ALA A 355 -18.26 7.91 23.33
CA ALA A 355 -18.71 8.68 24.49
C ALA A 355 -19.53 7.89 25.55
N SER A 356 -19.80 6.60 25.32
CA SER A 356 -20.62 5.73 26.18
C SER A 356 -19.80 4.73 27.02
N LEU A 357 -18.47 4.65 26.85
CA LEU A 357 -17.62 3.67 27.54
C LEU A 357 -17.57 3.82 29.07
N ASP A 358 -17.81 5.02 29.61
CA ASP A 358 -17.88 5.29 31.06
C ASP A 358 -18.98 4.48 31.80
N THR A 359 -19.80 3.71 31.07
CA THR A 359 -20.92 2.91 31.60
C THR A 359 -20.74 1.38 31.53
N LEU A 360 -19.59 0.86 31.07
CA LEU A 360 -19.32 -0.59 31.05
C LEU A 360 -18.43 -1.03 32.24
N PRO A 361 -18.94 -1.71 33.28
CA PRO A 361 -18.17 -2.00 34.49
C PRO A 361 -16.95 -2.92 34.28
N ASN A 362 -16.97 -3.76 33.24
CA ASN A 362 -15.84 -4.63 32.86
C ASN A 362 -14.92 -4.00 31.81
N ILE A 363 -15.36 -2.93 31.15
CA ILE A 363 -14.48 -1.99 30.46
C ILE A 363 -14.39 -0.73 31.32
N LYS A 364 -13.83 -0.92 32.52
CA LYS A 364 -12.88 0.10 32.96
C LYS A 364 -11.97 0.36 31.77
N SER A 365 -11.65 1.63 31.50
CA SER A 365 -10.38 1.86 30.86
C SER A 365 -9.35 1.09 31.69
N VAL A 366 -8.58 0.24 31.01
CA VAL A 366 -7.21 0.05 31.43
C VAL A 366 -6.54 1.31 30.89
N PRO A 367 -6.40 2.40 31.68
CA PRO A 367 -5.32 3.33 31.38
C PRO A 367 -4.04 2.49 31.35
N PRO A 368 -2.99 2.93 30.65
CA PRO A 368 -1.70 2.25 30.75
C PRO A 368 -1.43 1.97 32.23
N THR A 369 -1.11 0.72 32.61
CA THR A 369 -1.04 0.30 34.02
C THR A 369 -0.12 1.25 34.79
N MET A 370 -0.12 1.30 36.13
CA MET A 370 0.83 2.21 36.78
C MET A 370 2.29 1.94 36.35
N ASP A 371 2.63 0.72 35.91
CA ASP A 371 3.90 0.40 35.27
C ASP A 371 4.02 0.89 33.82
N SER A 372 2.97 0.84 32.98
CA SER A 372 2.99 1.40 31.61
C SER A 372 2.88 2.94 31.58
N LEU A 373 2.14 3.55 32.51
CA LEU A 373 2.06 5.01 32.67
C LEU A 373 3.33 5.54 33.35
N ALA A 374 3.90 4.79 34.30
CA ALA A 374 5.27 5.05 34.73
C ALA A 374 6.26 4.85 33.58
N PHE A 375 6.14 3.84 32.72
CA PHE A 375 7.03 3.70 31.55
C PHE A 375 7.02 4.95 30.66
N TYR A 376 5.83 5.52 30.37
CA TYR A 376 5.71 6.79 29.64
C TYR A 376 6.27 8.01 30.40
N LEU A 377 6.05 8.14 31.72
CA LEU A 377 6.41 9.35 32.50
C LEU A 377 7.82 9.29 33.15
N HIS A 378 8.28 8.10 33.53
CA HIS A 378 9.64 7.83 34.03
C HIS A 378 10.68 7.97 32.90
N SER A 379 10.27 7.76 31.65
CA SER A 379 11.08 8.11 30.47
C SER A 379 11.40 9.61 30.43
N LEU A 380 10.42 10.48 30.73
CA LEU A 380 10.66 11.93 30.84
C LEU A 380 11.58 12.27 32.02
N LYS A 381 11.42 11.60 33.16
CA LYS A 381 12.27 11.82 34.35
C LYS A 381 13.75 11.55 34.10
N LYS A 382 14.09 10.65 33.16
CA LYS A 382 15.49 10.26 32.86
C LYS A 382 16.18 11.08 31.77
N ILE A 383 15.48 11.95 31.03
CA ILE A 383 16.12 12.69 29.91
C ILE A 383 17.30 13.54 30.41
N SER A 384 17.19 14.17 31.59
CA SER A 384 18.27 14.93 32.22
C SER A 384 19.42 14.09 32.80
N GLU A 385 19.30 12.76 32.83
CA GLU A 385 20.30 11.81 33.33
C GLU A 385 20.97 10.99 32.21
N VAL A 386 20.52 11.14 30.96
CA VAL A 386 20.84 10.23 29.83
C VAL A 386 21.42 10.95 28.60
N VAL A 387 21.36 12.28 28.53
CA VAL A 387 22.03 13.06 27.47
C VAL A 387 23.42 13.49 27.94
N ASP A 388 24.47 13.03 27.25
CA ASP A 388 25.85 13.41 27.55
C ASP A 388 26.08 14.92 27.32
N THR A 389 26.94 15.55 28.11
CA THR A 389 27.22 16.99 28.01
C THR A 389 27.67 17.40 26.59
N SER A 390 28.49 16.56 25.94
CA SER A 390 28.93 16.75 24.56
C SER A 390 27.80 16.79 23.54
N ASP A 391 26.64 16.19 23.85
CA ASP A 391 25.47 16.18 22.99
C ASP A 391 24.57 17.39 23.27
N ILE A 392 24.52 17.86 24.51
CA ILE A 392 23.90 19.15 24.88
C ILE A 392 24.63 20.30 24.18
N ASP A 393 25.96 20.33 24.24
CA ASP A 393 26.79 21.34 23.56
C ASP A 393 26.59 21.32 22.04
N PHE A 394 26.37 20.14 21.45
CA PHE A 394 26.11 19.97 20.02
C PHE A 394 24.72 20.50 19.61
N ILE A 395 23.69 20.25 20.42
CA ILE A 395 22.35 20.82 20.22
C ILE A 395 22.41 22.35 20.30
N ASP A 396 23.04 22.90 21.35
CA ASP A 396 23.12 24.35 21.58
C ASP A 396 23.88 25.07 20.46
N LEU A 397 24.98 24.48 19.97
CA LEU A 397 25.70 24.95 18.78
C LEU A 397 24.81 24.97 17.53
N ILE A 398 24.09 23.88 17.25
CA ILE A 398 23.18 23.78 16.09
C ILE A 398 22.08 24.83 16.17
N VAL A 399 21.50 25.08 17.34
CA VAL A 399 20.41 26.04 17.54
C VAL A 399 20.86 27.49 17.32
N ARG A 400 22.08 27.86 17.73
CA ARG A 400 22.57 29.25 17.70
C ARG A 400 23.12 29.74 16.35
N ILE A 401 23.62 28.85 15.49
CA ILE A 401 24.19 29.23 14.18
C ILE A 401 23.11 29.46 13.11
N THR A 402 23.43 30.28 12.09
CA THR A 402 22.49 30.64 11.01
C THR A 402 22.14 29.43 10.12
N PRO A 403 21.04 29.46 9.34
CA PRO A 403 20.63 28.31 8.53
C PRO A 403 21.70 27.80 7.55
N ASP A 404 22.47 28.69 6.90
CA ASP A 404 23.52 28.30 5.96
C ASP A 404 24.78 27.78 6.67
N GLU A 405 25.09 28.26 7.87
CA GLU A 405 26.14 27.70 8.73
C GLU A 405 25.73 26.34 9.28
N ARG A 406 24.47 26.20 9.72
CA ARG A 406 23.87 24.93 10.15
C ARG A 406 23.94 23.89 9.04
N LYS A 407 23.55 24.25 7.81
CA LYS A 407 23.66 23.34 6.66
C LYS A 407 25.10 22.87 6.45
N ARG A 408 26.07 23.79 6.44
CA ARG A 408 27.50 23.46 6.30
C ARG A 408 28.06 22.64 7.48
N LEU A 409 27.59 22.88 8.71
CA LEU A 409 27.97 22.08 9.89
C LEU A 409 27.41 20.65 9.82
N LEU A 410 26.15 20.49 9.43
CA LEU A 410 25.52 19.17 9.25
C LEU A 410 26.13 18.38 8.09
N GLU A 411 26.53 19.07 7.01
CA GLU A 411 27.28 18.47 5.90
C GLU A 411 28.71 18.06 6.30
N ALA A 412 29.38 18.85 7.16
CA ALA A 412 30.75 18.59 7.62
C ALA A 412 30.87 17.59 8.79
N GLN A 413 29.87 17.50 9.67
CA GLN A 413 29.83 16.58 10.82
C GLN A 413 28.77 15.49 10.65
N LYS A 414 28.58 15.02 9.42
CA LYS A 414 27.49 14.12 9.03
C LYS A 414 27.44 12.81 9.85
N GLU A 415 28.57 12.18 10.14
CA GLU A 415 28.62 10.97 10.98
C GLU A 415 28.14 11.24 12.40
N ARG A 416 28.54 12.37 13.02
CA ARG A 416 28.05 12.77 14.35
C ARG A 416 26.55 13.10 14.34
N CYS A 417 26.03 13.60 13.23
CA CYS A 417 24.59 13.80 13.06
C CYS A 417 23.84 12.47 12.97
N GLU A 418 24.39 11.49 12.24
CA GLU A 418 23.82 10.14 12.12
C GLU A 418 23.91 9.34 13.43
N GLU A 419 25.00 9.51 14.19
CA GLU A 419 25.15 8.99 15.54
C GLU A 419 24.15 9.63 16.52
N PHE A 420 24.05 10.96 16.54
CA PHE A 420 23.11 11.69 17.40
C PHE A 420 21.64 11.33 17.07
N ILE A 421 21.28 11.24 15.79
CA ILE A 421 19.93 10.82 15.36
C ILE A 421 19.69 9.34 15.71
N GLY A 422 20.70 8.48 15.59
CA GLY A 422 20.62 7.08 16.04
C GLY A 422 20.45 6.94 17.55
N LYS A 423 21.05 7.84 18.34
CA LYS A 423 21.04 7.86 19.81
C LYS A 423 19.76 8.49 20.38
N TYR A 424 19.24 9.56 19.77
CA TYR A 424 18.14 10.38 20.32
C TYR A 424 16.96 10.61 19.37
N GLY A 425 16.88 9.96 18.20
CA GLY A 425 15.78 10.17 17.24
C GLY A 425 14.37 9.98 17.85
N TYR A 426 14.24 9.11 18.84
CA TYR A 426 13.00 8.92 19.61
C TYR A 426 12.54 10.16 20.41
N LEU A 427 13.45 11.10 20.72
CA LEU A 427 13.12 12.39 21.33
C LEU A 427 12.66 13.44 20.29
N MET A 428 13.10 13.33 19.04
CA MET A 428 12.57 14.15 17.93
C MET A 428 11.12 13.78 17.61
N GLU A 429 10.74 12.51 17.77
CA GLU A 429 9.33 12.10 17.70
C GLU A 429 8.48 12.77 18.80
N PHE A 430 9.05 13.05 19.98
CA PHE A 430 8.33 13.67 21.10
C PHE A 430 7.78 15.07 20.77
N GLN A 431 8.44 15.84 19.89
CA GLN A 431 7.90 17.12 19.39
C GLN A 431 6.71 16.92 18.44
N LYS A 432 6.60 15.77 17.77
CA LYS A 432 5.45 15.42 16.91
C LYS A 432 4.25 14.90 17.71
N ILE A 433 4.44 14.50 18.98
CA ILE A 433 3.35 14.08 19.88
C ILE A 433 2.46 15.28 20.29
N PHE A 434 3.01 16.49 20.35
CA PHE A 434 2.29 17.71 20.74
C PHE A 434 2.36 18.82 19.67
N PRO A 435 1.70 18.64 18.50
CA PRO A 435 1.64 19.66 17.46
C PRO A 435 0.73 20.83 17.90
N GLN A 436 1.34 21.92 18.33
CA GLN A 436 0.66 23.20 18.53
C GLN A 436 0.23 23.79 17.17
N ASP A 437 -0.90 24.52 17.14
CA ASP A 437 -1.28 25.29 15.94
C ASP A 437 -0.20 26.35 15.68
N LYS A 438 0.34 26.34 14.46
CA LYS A 438 1.44 27.21 14.02
C LYS A 438 1.12 28.69 14.22
N LYS A 439 -0.17 29.08 14.13
CA LYS A 439 -0.64 30.45 14.37
C LYS A 439 -0.68 30.86 15.84
N GLY A 440 -0.72 29.91 16.77
CA GLY A 440 -0.67 30.20 18.21
C GLY A 440 0.74 30.56 18.68
N ILE A 441 1.75 29.87 18.14
CA ILE A 441 3.17 30.09 18.47
C ILE A 441 3.63 31.50 18.09
N GLU A 442 3.18 32.00 16.92
CA GLU A 442 3.58 33.30 16.38
C GLU A 442 3.00 34.52 17.13
N TYR A 443 2.03 34.34 18.05
CA TYR A 443 1.30 35.44 18.70
C TYR A 443 1.72 35.73 20.16
N ILE A 444 2.43 34.83 20.85
CA ILE A 444 2.69 34.92 22.31
C ILE A 444 4.17 34.67 22.68
N SER A 445 5.09 35.12 21.83
CA SER A 445 6.52 34.78 21.85
C SER A 445 7.39 35.54 22.90
N HIS A 446 6.87 35.81 24.10
CA HIS A 446 7.55 36.61 25.14
C HIS A 446 7.38 36.12 26.61
N ILE A 447 7.08 34.84 26.86
CA ILE A 447 6.93 34.29 28.23
C ILE A 447 7.85 33.07 28.43
N ASP A 448 8.48 32.98 29.61
CA ASP A 448 9.39 31.89 29.97
C ASP A 448 8.73 30.51 29.94
N ASN A 449 9.44 29.53 29.37
CA ASN A 449 8.90 28.21 29.03
C ASN A 449 8.32 27.43 30.22
N GLY A 450 8.88 27.55 31.43
CA GLY A 450 8.34 26.85 32.61
C GLY A 450 6.94 27.34 32.98
N LEU A 451 6.75 28.65 33.04
CA LEU A 451 5.46 29.28 33.32
C LEU A 451 4.43 28.99 32.21
N PHE A 452 4.87 28.88 30.96
CA PHE A 452 4.02 28.48 29.84
C PHE A 452 3.43 27.06 30.02
N TRP A 453 4.24 26.07 30.40
CA TRP A 453 3.73 24.70 30.63
C TRP A 453 2.81 24.62 31.86
N ASP A 454 3.17 25.33 32.93
CA ASP A 454 2.36 25.45 34.15
C ASP A 454 0.97 26.05 33.87
N VAL A 455 0.88 27.05 32.99
CA VAL A 455 -0.36 27.79 32.71
C VAL A 455 -1.16 27.23 31.53
N ALA A 456 -0.53 26.72 30.47
CA ALA A 456 -1.25 26.25 29.29
C ALA A 456 -1.74 24.80 29.43
N LEU A 457 -0.81 23.85 29.58
CA LEU A 457 -1.12 22.42 29.55
C LEU A 457 -1.79 21.97 30.86
N ASN A 458 -1.17 22.31 31.99
CA ASN A 458 -1.63 21.85 33.29
C ASN A 458 -2.98 22.45 33.70
N THR A 459 -3.27 23.71 33.35
CA THR A 459 -4.61 24.31 33.56
C THR A 459 -5.70 23.53 32.83
N GLN A 460 -5.51 23.20 31.54
CA GLN A 460 -6.52 22.48 30.77
C GLN A 460 -6.76 21.07 31.34
N ILE A 461 -5.68 20.40 31.78
CA ILE A 461 -5.73 19.10 32.45
C ILE A 461 -6.47 19.18 33.80
N ILE A 462 -6.17 20.19 34.62
CA ILE A 462 -6.84 20.41 35.91
C ILE A 462 -8.32 20.73 35.74
N SER A 463 -8.68 21.62 34.81
CA SER A 463 -10.08 21.93 34.51
C SER A 463 -10.83 20.67 34.07
N GLN A 464 -10.24 19.82 33.24
CA GLN A 464 -10.84 18.53 32.86
C GLN A 464 -11.04 17.60 34.07
N TYR A 465 -10.06 17.49 34.98
CA TYR A 465 -10.22 16.66 36.19
C TYR A 465 -11.22 17.24 37.20
N ALA A 466 -11.30 18.56 37.35
CA ALA A 466 -12.29 19.23 38.20
C ALA A 466 -13.72 19.05 37.67
N ILE A 467 -13.93 19.25 36.36
CA ILE A 467 -15.21 19.02 35.68
C ILE A 467 -15.65 17.54 35.82
N LYS A 468 -14.70 16.61 35.72
CA LYS A 468 -14.92 15.16 35.91
C LYS A 468 -14.92 14.71 37.38
N LYS A 469 -14.88 15.64 38.34
CA LYS A 469 -14.90 15.41 39.80
C LYS A 469 -13.84 14.44 40.33
N VAL A 470 -12.70 14.31 39.64
CA VAL A 470 -11.59 13.43 40.03
C VAL A 470 -10.82 14.07 41.19
N LYS A 471 -10.69 13.37 42.32
CA LYS A 471 -9.91 13.83 43.47
C LYS A 471 -8.40 13.68 43.22
N LEU A 472 -7.68 14.80 43.19
CA LEU A 472 -6.24 14.87 43.02
C LEU A 472 -5.53 15.05 44.38
N PRO A 473 -4.36 14.42 44.61
CA PRO A 473 -3.54 14.66 45.81
C PRO A 473 -3.07 16.12 45.91
N GLN A 474 -2.88 16.63 47.11
CA GLN A 474 -2.44 18.01 47.33
C GLN A 474 -0.97 18.21 46.94
N GLU A 475 -0.16 17.16 47.08
CA GLU A 475 1.26 17.11 46.73
C GLU A 475 1.55 17.14 45.22
N PHE A 476 0.52 17.12 44.36
CA PHE A 476 0.65 17.42 42.92
C PHE A 476 0.63 18.92 42.62
N PHE A 477 0.22 19.75 43.59
CA PHE A 477 0.18 21.21 43.48
C PHE A 477 1.22 21.90 44.37
N PHE A 478 1.82 21.20 45.33
CA PHE A 478 2.78 21.79 46.28
C PHE A 478 3.87 20.80 46.70
N GLY A 479 5.10 21.29 46.87
CA GLY A 479 6.22 20.51 47.39
C GLY A 479 6.98 19.73 46.32
N LYS A 480 7.82 18.77 46.75
CA LYS A 480 8.82 18.08 45.90
C LYS A 480 8.24 17.20 44.76
N THR A 481 6.93 17.04 44.71
CA THR A 481 6.18 16.29 43.67
C THR A 481 5.19 17.18 42.91
N SER A 482 5.28 18.50 43.09
CA SER A 482 4.46 19.46 42.35
C SER A 482 4.63 19.26 40.85
N LEU A 483 3.52 19.32 40.11
CA LEU A 483 3.50 19.32 38.65
C LEU A 483 3.81 20.71 38.07
N PHE A 484 4.10 21.69 38.93
CA PHE A 484 4.28 23.11 38.60
C PHE A 484 5.68 23.59 38.94
N SER A 485 6.31 24.30 38.01
CA SER A 485 7.56 25.03 38.26
C SER A 485 7.36 26.31 39.10
N ASN A 486 6.13 26.82 39.16
CA ASN A 486 5.77 28.06 39.84
C ASN A 486 4.67 27.85 40.91
N ASP A 487 5.03 28.02 42.19
CA ASP A 487 4.13 27.83 43.34
C ASP A 487 2.89 28.74 43.34
N PHE A 488 2.97 29.94 42.73
CA PHE A 488 1.81 30.84 42.65
C PHE A 488 0.77 30.33 41.64
N VAL A 489 1.21 29.87 40.46
CA VAL A 489 0.33 29.22 39.48
C VAL A 489 -0.26 27.94 40.07
N ALA A 490 0.58 27.13 40.71
CA ALA A 490 0.16 25.91 41.39
C ALA A 490 -0.93 26.17 42.44
N LYS A 491 -0.74 27.22 43.25
CA LYS A 491 -1.73 27.66 44.25
C LYS A 491 -3.03 28.15 43.62
N TYR A 492 -2.94 29.02 42.61
CA TYR A 492 -4.11 29.55 41.91
C TYR A 492 -4.94 28.43 41.27
N LEU A 493 -4.28 27.46 40.63
CA LEU A 493 -4.94 26.32 40.01
C LEU A 493 -5.47 25.29 41.03
N TYR A 494 -4.86 25.15 42.21
CA TYR A 494 -5.40 24.33 43.30
C TYR A 494 -6.68 24.93 43.90
N ASP A 495 -6.69 26.24 44.13
CA ASP A 495 -7.84 26.93 44.69
C ASP A 495 -8.99 27.04 43.65
N TYR A 496 -8.66 27.20 42.36
CA TYR A 496 -9.61 27.04 41.24
C TYR A 496 -10.15 25.60 41.12
N TYR A 497 -9.28 24.59 41.17
CA TYR A 497 -9.63 23.18 41.17
C TYR A 497 -10.64 22.85 42.27
N LYS A 498 -10.40 23.31 43.51
CA LYS A 498 -11.35 23.15 44.61
C LYS A 498 -12.69 23.84 44.35
N LYS A 499 -12.69 25.04 43.78
CA LYS A 499 -13.89 25.79 43.42
C LYS A 499 -14.75 25.07 42.37
N GLU A 500 -14.12 24.55 41.32
CA GLU A 500 -14.82 23.79 40.28
C GLU A 500 -15.23 22.38 40.73
N MET A 501 -14.48 21.76 41.65
CA MET A 501 -14.93 20.55 42.35
C MET A 501 -16.23 20.82 43.15
N SER A 502 -16.47 22.03 43.66
CA SER A 502 -17.72 22.43 44.33
C SER A 502 -18.85 22.96 43.43
N ASN A 503 -18.58 23.42 42.20
CA ASN A 503 -19.60 23.99 41.30
C ASN A 503 -20.37 22.93 40.48
N ASN A 504 -21.60 23.23 40.05
CA ASN A 504 -22.49 22.32 39.31
C ASN A 504 -23.19 22.99 38.11
N THR A 505 -22.54 23.05 36.93
CA THR A 505 -23.21 23.31 35.63
C THR A 505 -22.37 22.83 34.43
N ILE A 506 -23.01 22.60 33.28
CA ILE A 506 -22.39 22.13 32.02
C ILE A 506 -22.91 22.98 30.84
N VAL A 507 -22.04 23.36 29.88
CA VAL A 507 -22.41 24.04 28.62
C VAL A 507 -21.56 23.50 27.45
N ASN A 508 -22.13 23.40 26.25
CA ASN A 508 -21.49 22.94 25.01
C ASN A 508 -21.59 23.99 23.88
N LYS A 509 -20.59 24.10 22.99
CA LYS A 509 -20.76 24.43 21.55
C LYS A 509 -19.51 24.06 20.70
N PRO A 510 -19.61 23.92 19.36
CA PRO A 510 -18.58 23.27 18.50
C PRO A 510 -17.89 24.17 17.46
N ILE A 511 -16.84 23.64 16.79
CA ILE A 511 -16.24 24.14 15.52
C ILE A 511 -15.96 22.95 14.57
N VAL A 512 -15.77 23.21 13.27
CA VAL A 512 -15.81 22.30 12.09
C VAL A 512 -14.41 21.90 11.56
N GLN A 513 -14.29 20.74 10.88
CA GLN A 513 -13.16 20.36 10.00
C GLN A 513 -13.63 19.52 8.78
N ASN A 514 -12.74 19.24 7.81
CA ASN A 514 -13.04 18.68 6.47
C ASN A 514 -12.50 17.24 6.23
N GLU A 515 -13.10 16.57 5.23
CA GLU A 515 -12.86 15.24 4.60
C GLU A 515 -11.74 15.27 3.50
N PRO A 516 -11.43 14.21 2.68
CA PRO A 516 -12.00 12.84 2.52
C PRO A 516 -10.91 11.71 2.52
N SER A 517 -10.91 10.51 1.88
CA SER A 517 -11.83 9.61 1.07
C SER A 517 -11.19 8.20 0.94
N PHE A 518 -11.95 7.10 0.74
CA PHE A 518 -11.51 5.96 -0.14
C PHE A 518 -12.65 4.99 -0.56
N TYR A 519 -12.75 4.69 -1.87
CA TYR A 519 -13.58 3.63 -2.52
C TYR A 519 -12.78 3.08 -3.73
N ARG A 520 -12.85 1.77 -4.13
CA ARG A 520 -12.29 1.31 -5.45
C ARG A 520 -12.49 -0.13 -6.06
N ASP A 521 -13.61 -0.87 -5.95
CA ASP A 521 -13.87 -2.03 -6.87
C ASP A 521 -15.03 -1.79 -7.87
N TRP A 522 -14.84 -2.26 -9.11
CA TRP A 522 -15.69 -2.04 -10.26
C TRP A 522 -16.71 -3.15 -10.51
N ASN A 523 -16.34 -4.42 -10.31
CA ASN A 523 -17.17 -5.55 -10.77
C ASN A 523 -18.32 -5.88 -9.81
N TYR A 524 -18.28 -5.33 -8.60
CA TYR A 524 -19.23 -5.61 -7.54
C TYR A 524 -20.56 -4.87 -7.73
N ILE A 525 -21.59 -5.60 -8.17
CA ILE A 525 -22.95 -5.05 -8.30
C ILE A 525 -23.67 -5.14 -6.97
N SER A 526 -24.17 -3.99 -6.51
CA SER A 526 -24.94 -3.90 -5.27
C SER A 526 -26.25 -4.68 -5.35
N PRO A 527 -26.58 -5.59 -4.42
CA PRO A 527 -27.97 -6.01 -4.23
C PRO A 527 -28.87 -4.88 -3.70
N VAL A 528 -28.32 -3.84 -3.08
CA VAL A 528 -29.06 -2.81 -2.35
C VAL A 528 -29.34 -1.58 -3.23
N GLY A 529 -30.57 -1.08 -3.20
CA GLY A 529 -31.03 -0.01 -4.09
C GLY A 529 -31.36 -0.49 -5.51
N ILE A 530 -31.32 -1.80 -5.80
CA ILE A 530 -31.88 -2.33 -7.05
C ILE A 530 -33.41 -2.22 -6.99
N VAL A 531 -33.96 -1.53 -7.98
CA VAL A 531 -35.40 -1.31 -8.22
C VAL A 531 -35.98 -2.44 -9.06
N SER A 532 -35.26 -2.91 -10.08
CA SER A 532 -35.68 -4.05 -10.90
C SER A 532 -34.50 -4.82 -11.50
N ARG A 533 -34.76 -6.11 -11.80
CA ARG A 533 -33.84 -6.97 -12.54
C ARG A 533 -34.61 -7.71 -13.63
N ASP A 534 -34.00 -7.82 -14.80
CA ASP A 534 -34.51 -8.60 -15.91
C ASP A 534 -33.39 -9.48 -16.47
N THR A 535 -33.75 -10.57 -17.14
CA THR A 535 -32.81 -11.37 -17.92
C THR A 535 -33.46 -11.70 -19.24
N ILE A 536 -32.88 -11.19 -20.32
CA ILE A 536 -33.41 -11.22 -21.67
C ILE A 536 -32.46 -12.07 -22.50
N THR A 537 -32.98 -13.08 -23.20
CA THR A 537 -32.16 -14.00 -24.00
C THR A 537 -32.70 -14.07 -25.43
N LYS A 538 -31.84 -13.83 -26.42
CA LYS A 538 -32.18 -13.83 -27.84
C LYS A 538 -30.99 -14.35 -28.64
N ASN A 539 -31.24 -15.25 -29.58
CA ASN A 539 -30.25 -15.81 -30.52
C ASN A 539 -28.94 -16.33 -29.86
N GLY A 540 -29.04 -16.87 -28.63
CA GLY A 540 -27.89 -17.38 -27.87
C GLY A 540 -27.08 -16.34 -27.09
N LEU A 541 -27.46 -15.06 -27.12
CA LEU A 541 -26.94 -14.00 -26.26
C LEU A 541 -27.90 -13.71 -25.10
N THR A 542 -27.36 -13.33 -23.95
CA THR A 542 -28.11 -12.97 -22.73
C THR A 542 -27.72 -11.57 -22.25
N LEU A 543 -28.70 -10.69 -22.07
CA LEU A 543 -28.55 -9.42 -21.35
C LEU A 543 -29.19 -9.56 -19.97
N ILE A 544 -28.40 -9.33 -18.93
CA ILE A 544 -28.92 -9.14 -17.56
C ILE A 544 -29.06 -7.64 -17.35
N TRP A 545 -30.29 -7.16 -17.23
CA TRP A 545 -30.57 -5.76 -16.93
C TRP A 545 -30.73 -5.59 -15.42
N ILE A 546 -30.03 -4.64 -14.82
CA ILE A 546 -30.12 -4.30 -13.40
C ILE A 546 -30.36 -2.80 -13.29
N ASN A 547 -31.52 -2.42 -12.78
CA ASN A 547 -31.85 -1.02 -12.53
C ASN A 547 -31.65 -0.68 -11.05
N LYS A 548 -30.80 0.31 -10.72
CA LYS A 548 -30.70 0.92 -9.38
C LYS A 548 -31.32 2.32 -9.29
N PHE A 549 -32.00 2.80 -10.34
CA PHE A 549 -32.60 4.13 -10.39
C PHE A 549 -34.12 4.05 -10.48
N ASP A 550 -34.82 4.59 -9.49
CA ASP A 550 -36.28 4.63 -9.53
C ASP A 550 -36.76 5.63 -10.59
N GLY A 551 -37.87 5.32 -11.26
CA GLY A 551 -38.37 6.11 -12.39
C GLY A 551 -37.53 6.05 -13.68
N PHE A 552 -36.52 5.17 -13.82
CA PHE A 552 -35.79 5.03 -15.09
C PHE A 552 -36.74 4.69 -16.25
N ASN A 553 -36.60 5.40 -17.37
CA ASN A 553 -37.58 5.37 -18.45
C ASN A 553 -37.62 4.01 -19.18
N SER A 554 -38.79 3.35 -19.15
CA SER A 554 -39.00 2.05 -19.78
C SER A 554 -38.80 2.04 -21.31
N ALA A 555 -39.09 3.14 -22.01
CA ALA A 555 -38.81 3.25 -23.44
C ALA A 555 -37.30 3.35 -23.72
N THR A 556 -36.56 4.11 -22.90
CA THR A 556 -35.10 4.17 -22.94
C THR A 556 -34.48 2.80 -22.67
N LYS A 557 -34.94 2.08 -21.63
CA LYS A 557 -34.54 0.68 -21.38
C LYS A 557 -34.78 -0.22 -22.59
N ASN A 558 -35.96 -0.15 -23.19
CA ASN A 558 -36.32 -0.96 -24.35
C ASN A 558 -35.43 -0.63 -25.57
N LYS A 559 -35.10 0.65 -25.80
CA LYS A 559 -34.21 1.05 -26.89
C LYS A 559 -32.74 0.68 -26.66
N MET A 560 -32.21 0.84 -25.46
CA MET A 560 -30.87 0.34 -25.11
C MET A 560 -30.77 -1.19 -25.27
N THR A 561 -31.85 -1.91 -24.94
CA THR A 561 -31.97 -3.37 -25.15
C THR A 561 -32.01 -3.72 -26.65
N GLU A 562 -32.73 -2.95 -27.46
CA GLU A 562 -32.81 -3.11 -28.92
C GLU A 562 -31.45 -2.89 -29.59
N VAL A 563 -30.72 -1.84 -29.19
CA VAL A 563 -29.34 -1.56 -29.64
C VAL A 563 -28.42 -2.74 -29.30
N PHE A 564 -28.40 -3.18 -28.03
CA PHE A 564 -27.58 -4.32 -27.61
C PHE A 564 -27.80 -5.57 -28.48
N PHE A 565 -29.06 -6.00 -28.65
CA PHE A 565 -29.38 -7.21 -29.42
C PHE A 565 -29.27 -7.07 -30.94
N LYS A 566 -28.95 -5.87 -31.46
CA LYS A 566 -28.69 -5.61 -32.88
C LYS A 566 -27.21 -5.38 -33.17
N VAL A 567 -26.47 -4.72 -32.28
CA VAL A 567 -25.08 -4.28 -32.55
C VAL A 567 -24.03 -5.21 -31.94
N TYR A 568 -24.15 -5.61 -30.67
CA TYR A 568 -23.18 -6.51 -30.02
C TYR A 568 -22.95 -7.84 -30.77
N PRO A 569 -23.95 -8.51 -31.40
CA PRO A 569 -23.69 -9.71 -32.21
C PRO A 569 -22.77 -9.43 -33.42
N GLU A 570 -22.86 -8.23 -33.99
CA GLU A 570 -22.09 -7.82 -35.17
C GLU A 570 -20.68 -7.35 -34.77
N GLU A 571 -20.52 -6.64 -33.65
CA GLU A 571 -19.21 -6.38 -33.04
C GLU A 571 -18.47 -7.68 -32.72
N MET A 572 -19.14 -8.66 -32.11
CA MET A 572 -18.60 -10.00 -31.91
C MET A 572 -18.18 -10.65 -33.23
N ARG A 573 -18.99 -10.55 -34.29
CA ARG A 573 -18.69 -11.14 -35.60
C ARG A 573 -17.51 -10.46 -36.30
N LEU A 574 -17.36 -9.14 -36.14
CA LEU A 574 -16.33 -8.32 -36.81
C LEU A 574 -14.99 -8.31 -36.07
N TYR A 575 -15.00 -8.37 -34.74
CA TYR A 575 -13.81 -8.21 -33.90
C TYR A 575 -13.53 -9.45 -33.03
N ASN A 576 -14.46 -9.87 -32.16
CA ASN A 576 -14.21 -10.95 -31.20
C ASN A 576 -15.38 -11.93 -31.03
N ILE A 577 -15.39 -13.00 -31.81
CA ILE A 577 -16.45 -14.03 -31.79
C ILE A 577 -16.51 -14.81 -30.46
N ASN A 578 -15.45 -14.71 -29.66
CA ASN A 578 -15.30 -15.35 -28.35
C ASN A 578 -15.68 -14.44 -27.17
N ALA A 579 -16.17 -13.21 -27.42
CA ALA A 579 -16.56 -12.29 -26.35
C ALA A 579 -17.72 -12.84 -25.49
N PRO A 580 -17.93 -12.33 -24.26
CA PRO A 580 -18.92 -12.85 -23.32
C PRO A 580 -20.36 -12.85 -23.87
N LYS A 581 -20.92 -14.04 -24.12
CA LYS A 581 -22.33 -14.22 -24.55
C LYS A 581 -23.37 -13.84 -23.49
N LYS A 582 -22.93 -13.51 -22.27
CA LYS A 582 -23.74 -12.96 -21.19
C LYS A 582 -23.14 -11.62 -20.78
N VAL A 583 -23.88 -10.54 -20.98
CA VAL A 583 -23.52 -9.16 -20.62
C VAL A 583 -24.45 -8.67 -19.51
N ILE A 584 -23.96 -7.77 -18.65
CA ILE A 584 -24.71 -7.18 -17.54
C ILE A 584 -24.72 -5.66 -17.70
N PHE A 585 -25.90 -5.06 -17.79
CA PHE A 585 -26.07 -3.61 -17.72
C PHE A 585 -26.56 -3.21 -16.33
N VAL A 586 -25.90 -2.25 -15.71
CA VAL A 586 -26.30 -1.64 -14.44
C VAL A 586 -26.64 -0.18 -14.69
N ILE A 587 -27.92 0.20 -14.60
CA ILE A 587 -28.30 1.60 -14.47
C ILE A 587 -27.97 2.01 -13.04
N ASP A 588 -26.96 2.87 -12.86
CA ASP A 588 -26.34 3.11 -11.57
C ASP A 588 -26.25 4.61 -11.23
N PRO A 589 -27.09 5.14 -10.32
CA PRO A 589 -27.03 6.55 -9.91
C PRO A 589 -25.81 6.89 -9.06
N GLU A 590 -25.04 5.89 -8.62
CA GLU A 590 -23.76 6.10 -7.91
C GLU A 590 -22.58 6.24 -8.90
N TYR A 591 -22.80 6.04 -10.21
CA TYR A 591 -21.79 6.24 -11.25
C TYR A 591 -21.93 7.62 -11.91
N ILE A 592 -20.88 8.44 -11.80
CA ILE A 592 -20.90 9.88 -12.18
C ILE A 592 -20.46 10.18 -13.62
N GLY A 593 -20.00 9.19 -14.38
CA GLY A 593 -19.63 9.36 -15.80
C GLY A 593 -20.85 9.36 -16.74
N VAL A 594 -20.64 9.04 -18.02
CA VAL A 594 -21.74 8.75 -18.97
C VAL A 594 -22.11 7.27 -18.85
N ALA A 595 -21.16 6.42 -19.20
CA ALA A 595 -21.12 5.00 -18.89
C ALA A 595 -19.65 4.55 -18.78
N ALA A 596 -19.42 3.30 -18.41
CA ALA A 596 -18.13 2.61 -18.56
C ALA A 596 -18.31 1.07 -18.47
N SER A 597 -17.38 0.32 -19.06
CA SER A 597 -17.39 -1.14 -19.12
C SER A 597 -16.16 -1.79 -18.48
N SER A 598 -16.33 -2.99 -17.91
CA SER A 598 -15.21 -3.91 -17.63
C SER A 598 -15.69 -5.36 -17.58
N ASN A 599 -14.81 -6.30 -17.95
CA ASN A 599 -15.15 -7.73 -18.13
C ASN A 599 -16.37 -7.92 -19.04
N ASN A 600 -17.55 -8.17 -18.47
CA ASN A 600 -18.83 -8.31 -19.17
C ASN A 600 -19.94 -7.41 -18.56
N LEU A 601 -19.54 -6.35 -17.86
CA LEU A 601 -20.40 -5.49 -17.04
C LEU A 601 -20.21 -4.03 -17.45
N THR A 602 -21.30 -3.40 -17.90
CA THR A 602 -21.38 -1.96 -18.17
C THR A 602 -22.20 -1.26 -17.10
N ARG A 603 -21.71 -0.12 -16.59
CA ARG A 603 -22.49 0.81 -15.76
C ARG A 603 -22.91 2.02 -16.59
N TYR A 604 -24.16 2.44 -16.47
CA TYR A 604 -24.72 3.61 -17.14
C TYR A 604 -25.25 4.59 -16.11
N ASN A 605 -24.92 5.88 -16.23
CA ASN A 605 -25.43 6.92 -15.36
C ASN A 605 -26.89 7.26 -15.77
N PRO A 606 -27.92 7.04 -14.92
CA PRO A 606 -29.29 7.38 -15.24
C PRO A 606 -29.50 8.87 -15.52
N GLN A 607 -28.73 9.74 -14.85
CA GLN A 607 -28.85 11.19 -14.99
C GLN A 607 -28.43 11.67 -16.40
N TRP A 608 -27.53 10.93 -17.07
CA TRP A 608 -27.19 11.21 -18.47
C TRP A 608 -28.42 11.04 -19.38
N PHE A 609 -29.19 9.97 -19.21
CA PHE A 609 -30.38 9.66 -20.00
C PHE A 609 -31.60 10.53 -19.64
N LEU A 610 -31.59 11.22 -18.50
CA LEU A 610 -32.57 12.28 -18.22
C LEU A 610 -32.29 13.56 -19.03
N GLY A 611 -31.02 13.87 -19.30
CA GLY A 611 -30.63 15.00 -20.17
C GLY A 611 -30.58 14.64 -21.66
N ASN A 612 -30.22 13.41 -21.99
CA ASN A 612 -30.00 12.90 -23.35
C ASN A 612 -30.86 11.64 -23.60
N PRO A 613 -32.21 11.74 -23.60
CA PRO A 613 -33.11 10.58 -23.58
C PRO A 613 -33.08 9.73 -24.87
N THR A 614 -32.40 10.18 -25.92
CA THR A 614 -32.22 9.49 -27.21
C THR A 614 -30.82 8.90 -27.41
N ASP A 615 -29.88 9.07 -26.47
CA ASP A 615 -28.46 8.68 -26.63
C ASP A 615 -28.22 7.17 -26.39
N PHE A 616 -28.98 6.33 -27.09
CA PHE A 616 -28.96 4.88 -26.91
C PHE A 616 -27.64 4.24 -27.39
N ASP A 617 -26.92 4.87 -28.32
CA ASP A 617 -25.63 4.38 -28.85
C ASP A 617 -24.44 4.54 -27.89
N VAL A 618 -24.64 5.08 -26.69
CA VAL A 618 -23.72 4.82 -25.57
C VAL A 618 -23.55 3.31 -25.39
N VAL A 619 -24.63 2.53 -25.56
CA VAL A 619 -24.55 1.05 -25.54
C VAL A 619 -23.50 0.53 -26.53
N THR A 620 -23.49 1.03 -27.76
CA THR A 620 -22.57 0.61 -28.82
C THR A 620 -21.11 0.90 -28.47
N HIS A 621 -20.80 2.11 -27.96
CA HIS A 621 -19.45 2.41 -27.47
C HIS A 621 -19.04 1.45 -26.34
N GLU A 622 -19.92 1.26 -25.35
CA GLU A 622 -19.60 0.53 -24.12
C GLU A 622 -19.48 -0.98 -24.30
N VAL A 623 -20.27 -1.58 -25.18
CA VAL A 623 -20.18 -3.03 -25.42
C VAL A 623 -19.00 -3.39 -26.32
N MET A 624 -18.50 -2.46 -27.14
CA MET A 624 -17.22 -2.65 -27.82
C MET A 624 -16.07 -2.86 -26.83
N HIS A 625 -16.02 -2.15 -25.69
CA HIS A 625 -15.02 -2.42 -24.63
C HIS A 625 -15.09 -3.86 -24.07
N ILE A 626 -16.27 -4.49 -24.09
CA ILE A 626 -16.47 -5.92 -23.73
C ILE A 626 -15.98 -6.85 -24.85
N VAL A 627 -16.17 -6.46 -26.13
CA VAL A 627 -15.67 -7.20 -27.29
C VAL A 627 -14.14 -7.14 -27.39
N GLN A 628 -13.56 -5.96 -27.13
CA GLN A 628 -12.11 -5.72 -27.05
C GLN A 628 -11.43 -6.68 -26.06
N ALA A 629 -11.99 -6.82 -24.85
CA ALA A 629 -11.50 -7.73 -23.81
C ALA A 629 -9.99 -7.60 -23.48
N TYR A 630 -9.41 -6.41 -23.67
CA TYR A 630 -7.99 -6.13 -23.38
C TYR A 630 -7.73 -6.33 -21.87
N THR A 631 -6.66 -7.04 -21.49
CA THR A 631 -6.33 -7.20 -20.06
C THR A 631 -5.84 -5.87 -19.46
N LYS A 632 -5.76 -5.79 -18.12
CA LYS A 632 -5.34 -4.58 -17.39
C LYS A 632 -3.98 -4.00 -17.84
N ASN A 633 -3.09 -4.84 -18.40
CA ASN A 633 -1.78 -4.44 -18.91
C ASN A 633 -1.78 -4.13 -20.42
N GLN A 634 -2.90 -4.35 -21.12
CA GLN A 634 -3.09 -4.17 -22.57
C GLN A 634 -4.08 -3.05 -22.93
N TYR A 635 -4.73 -2.40 -21.95
CA TYR A 635 -5.62 -1.25 -22.18
C TYR A 635 -4.89 -0.01 -22.74
N GLN A 636 -3.55 -0.06 -22.80
CA GLN A 636 -2.70 1.02 -23.29
C GLN A 636 -2.14 0.74 -24.70
N PRO A 637 -2.06 1.75 -25.58
CA PRO A 637 -2.35 3.15 -25.31
C PRO A 637 -3.86 3.46 -25.41
N SER A 638 -4.41 4.14 -24.39
CA SER A 638 -5.86 4.33 -24.25
C SER A 638 -6.54 5.05 -25.43
N TRP A 639 -5.80 5.90 -26.15
CA TRP A 639 -6.34 6.59 -27.34
C TRP A 639 -6.71 5.62 -28.47
N VAL A 640 -6.06 4.46 -28.57
CA VAL A 640 -6.46 3.39 -29.50
C VAL A 640 -7.75 2.73 -29.00
N THR A 641 -7.78 2.33 -27.73
CA THR A 641 -8.92 1.66 -27.07
C THR A 641 -10.22 2.46 -27.23
N GLU A 642 -10.22 3.73 -26.83
CA GLU A 642 -11.36 4.64 -26.90
C GLU A 642 -11.67 5.10 -28.34
N GLY A 643 -10.65 5.24 -29.19
CA GLY A 643 -10.80 5.58 -30.60
C GLY A 643 -11.47 4.47 -31.42
N ILE A 644 -11.20 3.20 -31.08
CA ILE A 644 -11.89 2.03 -31.66
C ILE A 644 -13.35 2.01 -31.20
N ALA A 645 -13.63 2.24 -29.92
CA ALA A 645 -15.00 2.24 -29.39
C ALA A 645 -15.88 3.31 -30.05
N ASP A 646 -15.38 4.54 -30.23
CA ASP A 646 -16.13 5.59 -30.96
C ASP A 646 -16.17 5.38 -32.49
N TYR A 647 -15.19 4.70 -33.09
CA TYR A 647 -15.25 4.30 -34.50
C TYR A 647 -16.35 3.24 -34.74
N VAL A 648 -16.45 2.25 -33.84
CA VAL A 648 -17.51 1.24 -33.85
C VAL A 648 -18.87 1.90 -33.57
N ARG A 649 -18.93 2.84 -32.62
CA ARG A 649 -20.14 3.64 -32.37
C ARG A 649 -20.61 4.39 -33.61
N TYR A 650 -19.74 5.01 -34.39
CA TYR A 650 -20.15 5.66 -35.64
C TYR A 650 -20.62 4.65 -36.68
N THR A 651 -19.87 3.57 -36.91
CA THR A 651 -20.07 2.65 -38.04
C THR A 651 -21.21 1.64 -37.85
N LEU A 652 -21.55 1.28 -36.60
CA LEU A 652 -22.64 0.34 -36.29
C LEU A 652 -23.81 0.97 -35.49
N GLY A 653 -23.65 2.21 -34.99
CA GLY A 653 -24.66 2.89 -34.21
C GLY A 653 -25.96 3.17 -34.99
N ILE A 654 -27.08 3.12 -34.29
CA ILE A 654 -28.44 3.10 -34.89
C ILE A 654 -29.16 4.44 -34.73
N TYR A 655 -28.83 5.21 -33.69
CA TYR A 655 -29.55 6.38 -33.19
C TYR A 655 -28.65 7.60 -32.95
N ASN A 656 -27.38 7.57 -33.39
CA ASN A 656 -26.45 8.69 -33.29
C ASN A 656 -27.05 10.02 -33.79
N LYS A 657 -27.84 9.99 -34.88
CA LYS A 657 -28.49 11.20 -35.41
C LYS A 657 -29.56 11.74 -34.46
N GLU A 658 -30.41 10.86 -33.93
CA GLU A 658 -31.45 11.15 -32.94
C GLU A 658 -30.87 11.60 -31.58
N ALA A 659 -29.63 11.19 -31.28
CA ALA A 659 -28.84 11.62 -30.13
C ALA A 659 -28.08 12.94 -30.34
N ASN A 660 -28.14 13.54 -31.55
CA ASN A 660 -27.25 14.61 -32.00
C ASN A 660 -25.75 14.31 -31.78
N TRP A 661 -25.38 13.02 -31.87
CA TRP A 661 -24.02 12.54 -31.75
C TRP A 661 -23.38 12.47 -33.13
N TYR A 662 -22.25 13.17 -33.26
CA TYR A 662 -21.39 13.18 -34.44
C TYR A 662 -19.94 13.32 -33.99
N TRP A 663 -19.00 12.87 -34.83
CA TRP A 663 -17.60 13.25 -34.70
C TRP A 663 -17.35 14.67 -35.21
N PRO A 664 -16.52 15.49 -34.55
CA PRO A 664 -16.23 16.83 -35.01
C PRO A 664 -15.37 16.79 -36.28
N GLU A 665 -15.56 17.74 -37.19
CA GLU A 665 -14.60 17.99 -38.25
C GLU A 665 -13.21 18.31 -37.69
N TYR A 666 -12.16 17.98 -38.46
CA TYR A 666 -10.79 18.22 -38.02
C TYR A 666 -10.52 19.72 -37.82
N GLN A 667 -9.91 20.06 -36.68
CA GLN A 667 -9.49 21.41 -36.35
C GLN A 667 -8.00 21.44 -36.02
N SER A 668 -7.33 22.54 -36.40
CA SER A 668 -5.92 22.75 -36.10
C SER A 668 -5.65 22.65 -34.60
N GLY A 669 -4.60 21.92 -34.21
CA GLY A 669 -4.26 21.64 -32.82
C GLY A 669 -4.80 20.33 -32.24
N GLN A 670 -5.69 19.61 -32.96
CA GLN A 670 -6.11 18.25 -32.58
C GLN A 670 -5.00 17.21 -32.83
N SER A 671 -5.06 16.08 -32.11
CA SER A 671 -4.11 14.96 -32.22
C SER A 671 -4.82 13.61 -32.23
N TYR A 672 -4.18 12.57 -32.79
CA TYR A 672 -4.65 11.17 -32.65
C TYR A 672 -4.67 10.71 -31.19
N LEU A 673 -3.88 11.37 -30.32
CA LEU A 673 -3.88 11.15 -28.87
C LEU A 673 -5.13 11.69 -28.16
N SER A 674 -5.93 12.55 -28.82
CA SER A 674 -7.14 13.16 -28.23
C SER A 674 -8.26 12.15 -27.90
N SER A 675 -8.11 10.89 -28.33
CA SER A 675 -9.04 9.78 -28.04
C SER A 675 -10.45 9.99 -28.62
N TYR A 676 -11.36 9.04 -28.37
CA TYR A 676 -12.79 9.16 -28.68
C TYR A 676 -13.04 9.60 -30.14
N ARG A 677 -14.09 10.39 -30.36
CA ARG A 677 -14.55 10.93 -31.65
C ARG A 677 -13.46 11.51 -32.57
N ILE A 678 -12.43 12.16 -32.01
CA ILE A 678 -11.34 12.77 -32.80
C ILE A 678 -10.46 11.67 -33.41
N THR A 679 -10.08 10.67 -32.61
CA THR A 679 -9.35 9.49 -33.09
C THR A 679 -10.23 8.63 -34.00
N ALA A 680 -11.51 8.44 -33.67
CA ALA A 680 -12.47 7.66 -34.45
C ALA A 680 -12.63 8.18 -35.89
N ARG A 681 -12.70 9.50 -36.08
CA ARG A 681 -12.77 10.13 -37.42
C ARG A 681 -11.49 9.91 -38.23
N PHE A 682 -10.33 9.90 -37.59
CA PHE A 682 -9.05 9.52 -38.22
C PHE A 682 -8.97 8.03 -38.54
N PHE A 683 -9.46 7.15 -37.65
CA PHE A 683 -9.56 5.71 -37.90
C PHE A 683 -10.48 5.40 -39.10
N TYR A 684 -11.59 6.14 -39.25
CA TYR A 684 -12.42 6.05 -40.45
C TYR A 684 -11.74 6.59 -41.70
N TRP A 685 -10.97 7.68 -41.61
CA TRP A 685 -10.13 8.15 -42.72
C TRP A 685 -9.08 7.09 -43.13
N LEU A 686 -8.46 6.37 -42.20
CA LEU A 686 -7.54 5.26 -42.51
C LEU A 686 -8.26 4.12 -43.24
N GLU A 687 -9.47 3.74 -42.80
CA GLU A 687 -10.28 2.69 -43.43
C GLU A 687 -10.67 3.04 -44.87
N ILE A 688 -11.07 4.29 -45.16
CA ILE A 688 -11.53 4.69 -46.50
C ILE A 688 -10.43 5.24 -47.41
N LYS A 689 -9.31 5.76 -46.89
CA LYS A 689 -8.20 6.39 -47.68
C LYS A 689 -6.86 5.65 -47.59
N LYS A 690 -6.70 4.61 -46.76
CA LYS A 690 -5.42 3.88 -46.61
C LYS A 690 -5.54 2.37 -46.76
N ASN A 691 -6.25 1.69 -45.86
CA ASN A 691 -6.39 0.24 -45.89
C ASN A 691 -7.67 -0.21 -45.18
N LYS A 692 -8.54 -0.93 -45.89
CA LYS A 692 -9.82 -1.41 -45.37
C LYS A 692 -9.62 -2.65 -44.50
N GLY A 693 -10.14 -2.62 -43.27
CA GLY A 693 -9.92 -3.63 -42.23
C GLY A 693 -8.75 -3.32 -41.29
N ILE A 694 -8.06 -2.18 -41.44
CA ILE A 694 -6.95 -1.79 -40.57
C ILE A 694 -7.36 -1.67 -39.09
N ILE A 695 -8.60 -1.27 -38.80
CA ILE A 695 -9.09 -1.12 -37.42
C ILE A 695 -9.43 -2.47 -36.79
N GLN A 696 -9.88 -3.45 -37.58
CA GLN A 696 -9.98 -4.84 -37.13
C GLN A 696 -8.60 -5.45 -36.86
N THR A 697 -7.61 -5.15 -37.72
CA THR A 697 -6.21 -5.57 -37.51
C THR A 697 -5.58 -4.91 -36.28
N LEU A 698 -5.89 -3.64 -36.01
CA LEU A 698 -5.44 -2.88 -34.84
C LEU A 698 -6.03 -3.44 -33.54
N ASP A 699 -7.34 -3.67 -33.50
CA ASP A 699 -8.03 -4.27 -32.37
C ASP A 699 -7.49 -5.67 -32.03
N ALA A 700 -7.27 -6.49 -33.05
CA ALA A 700 -6.65 -7.80 -32.88
C ALA A 700 -5.21 -7.70 -32.35
N ALA A 701 -4.43 -6.69 -32.74
CA ALA A 701 -3.08 -6.48 -32.23
C ALA A 701 -3.08 -6.02 -30.75
N MET A 702 -4.02 -5.16 -30.37
CA MET A 702 -4.22 -4.73 -28.97
C MET A 702 -4.62 -5.92 -28.09
N ARG A 703 -5.68 -6.65 -28.47
CA ARG A 703 -6.24 -7.80 -27.73
C ARG A 703 -5.24 -8.94 -27.55
N ASN A 704 -4.40 -9.21 -28.56
CA ASN A 704 -3.35 -10.23 -28.47
C ASN A 704 -2.06 -9.72 -27.78
N GLY A 705 -1.99 -8.44 -27.39
CA GLY A 705 -0.79 -7.85 -26.77
C GLY A 705 0.42 -7.72 -27.70
N THR A 706 0.20 -7.73 -29.02
CA THR A 706 1.27 -7.61 -30.04
C THR A 706 1.42 -6.18 -30.59
N TYR A 707 0.49 -5.29 -30.26
CA TYR A 707 0.57 -3.87 -30.62
C TYR A 707 1.83 -3.20 -30.05
N ASN A 708 2.49 -2.42 -30.90
CA ASN A 708 3.59 -1.51 -30.58
C ASN A 708 3.67 -0.45 -31.69
N GLU A 709 4.50 0.59 -31.54
CA GLU A 709 4.57 1.71 -32.49
C GLU A 709 4.89 1.30 -33.94
N ASN A 710 5.59 0.18 -34.16
CA ASN A 710 5.89 -0.31 -35.51
C ASN A 710 4.65 -0.90 -36.21
N PHE A 711 3.54 -1.14 -35.52
CA PHE A 711 2.28 -1.58 -36.13
C PHE A 711 1.91 -0.72 -37.35
N TRP A 712 2.02 0.60 -37.22
CA TRP A 712 1.66 1.56 -38.27
C TRP A 712 2.60 1.46 -39.48
N LYS A 713 3.92 1.37 -39.25
CA LYS A 713 4.90 1.16 -40.32
C LYS A 713 4.70 -0.17 -41.02
N ASN A 714 4.44 -1.23 -40.28
CA ASN A 714 4.32 -2.59 -40.82
C ASN A 714 3.03 -2.78 -41.65
N ASN A 715 1.92 -2.12 -41.29
CA ASN A 715 0.63 -2.28 -41.97
C ASN A 715 0.31 -1.17 -43.00
N LEU A 716 0.92 0.02 -42.87
CA LEU A 716 0.60 1.21 -43.69
C LEU A 716 1.85 1.94 -44.24
N GLY A 717 3.06 1.44 -44.00
CA GLY A 717 4.31 2.03 -44.51
C GLY A 717 4.76 3.33 -43.84
N LYS A 718 4.02 3.85 -42.85
CA LYS A 718 4.23 5.15 -42.19
C LYS A 718 4.03 5.07 -40.68
N THR A 719 4.65 5.96 -39.90
CA THR A 719 4.28 6.15 -38.49
C THR A 719 2.88 6.71 -38.34
N VAL A 720 2.27 6.53 -37.16
CA VAL A 720 1.01 7.21 -36.80
C VAL A 720 1.14 8.75 -36.88
N GLY A 721 2.32 9.32 -36.60
CA GLY A 721 2.58 10.75 -36.74
C GLY A 721 2.53 11.23 -38.20
N GLU A 722 3.17 10.51 -39.12
CA GLU A 722 3.12 10.82 -40.56
C GLU A 722 1.72 10.62 -41.14
N LEU A 723 0.98 9.60 -40.67
CA LEU A 723 -0.42 9.36 -41.04
C LEU A 723 -1.35 10.46 -40.52
N TRP A 724 -1.13 10.96 -39.29
CA TRP A 724 -1.89 12.08 -38.74
C TRP A 724 -1.57 13.40 -39.45
N THR A 725 -0.32 13.63 -39.85
CA THR A 725 0.04 14.80 -40.68
C THR A 725 -0.65 14.72 -42.04
N GLU A 726 -0.70 13.55 -42.68
CA GLU A 726 -1.41 13.38 -43.95
C GLU A 726 -2.93 13.55 -43.79
N TYR A 727 -3.51 13.05 -42.69
CA TYR A 727 -4.90 13.28 -42.31
C TYR A 727 -5.20 14.75 -42.08
N SER A 728 -4.38 15.48 -41.31
CA SER A 728 -4.63 16.90 -41.00
C SER A 728 -4.63 17.80 -42.24
N GLN A 729 -3.87 17.41 -43.28
CA GLN A 729 -3.83 18.06 -44.59
C GLN A 729 -4.98 17.63 -45.53
N ASN A 730 -5.46 16.39 -45.40
CA ASN A 730 -6.44 15.77 -46.31
C ASN A 730 -7.66 15.24 -45.55
N SER A 731 -8.12 16.00 -44.55
CA SER A 731 -9.07 15.53 -43.52
C SER A 731 -10.51 15.36 -44.01
N LYS A 732 -10.82 15.71 -45.26
CA LYS A 732 -12.16 15.55 -45.82
C LYS A 732 -12.56 14.07 -45.87
N LEU A 733 -13.77 13.82 -45.38
CA LEU A 733 -14.53 12.59 -45.62
C LEU A 733 -15.62 12.94 -46.65
N ASP A 734 -16.01 11.95 -47.44
CA ASP A 734 -17.06 12.06 -48.48
C ASP A 734 -18.42 11.61 -47.93
#